data_AF-A0A6C0D3F6-F1
#
_entry.id   AF-A0A6C0D3F6-F1
#
_cell.length_a   1.000
_cell.length_b   1.000
_cell.length_c   1.000
_cell.angle_alpha   90.00
_cell.angle_beta   90.00
_cell.angle_gamma   90.00
#
_symmetry.space_group_name_H-M   'P 1'
#
loop_
_entity.id
_entity.type
_entity.pdbx_description
1 polymer ?
#
loop_
_entity_poly.entity_id
_entity_poly.type
_entity_poly.pdbx_seq_one_letter_code
_entity_poly.pdbx_strand_id
1 'polypeptide(L)'
;MAIKKEPPDKYLCLKLPISSILNKDLKKEEEVREYLEILQKAIIRTNAITSKTYFLLRLWVLHKYHNNQEIPEITTDTISMSMKSIMKSSSGQKPKGNNAILLQEFQKLHTFKLEDGSNLSSILDYYATTMITSIENNIKMRFFDYINRFVNSYFKHLHQDQLENKEFKKQLYKEINVVKNDIINNTLNCDEKYHNWLKETRYKIVPETFDTSYYYDIKITPYKYLKHMIFMCLELEKIERKSFQFFPIQTNAIPRHIQIDTKALVELFVETEKHQKLLDVWIKETSEIKSGKNKGKSKNKTKGHLYNCLEQNKEFIWDTFFNITQSRKNYEFDYTIITDGYATSLRFLYKDYIQEEQGKKDKKKAGKKALQGLTKEQKDKIKEDKKQLQKEQAKQKRLENKDKPTKSKKEEKQENPEFPYIDEVPKELLEGKHIFIDPGKRSLFSMMDDDGNHFSYTNRIYLKETKRLKYRALLKNYRDKIGITEIEEGLNKYNSKTCNIEKFQEYITAKIKANEKLVPLYQELKFRQYKWYSYINKKRTEDNMVNQIVNKYSKYHTIIIGDWSIGKQMRNFISTPNLTLKRKLQETFKVYNIDEFRTSCLSYKTEEVCENLYLKFKKDKSQKERKIHSILTYQMENNRKGCINRDKNGCKNIQKVFNSYMETGDRPEKYRREYNTNKSLQPLKAVKCETSPRFSLTENG
;
A
#
# COMPACT_ATOMS: atom_id res chain seq x y z
N MET A 1 -11.41 -18.66 -27.87
CA MET A 1 -11.91 -17.34 -27.41
C MET A 1 -10.72 -16.45 -27.08
N ALA A 2 -10.63 -15.24 -27.65
CA ALA A 2 -9.56 -14.31 -27.31
C ALA A 2 -9.72 -13.87 -25.85
N ILE A 3 -8.73 -14.13 -25.01
CA ILE A 3 -8.65 -13.57 -23.67
C ILE A 3 -8.73 -12.04 -23.83
N LYS A 4 -9.84 -11.44 -23.38
CA LYS A 4 -9.94 -9.98 -23.29
C LYS A 4 -8.78 -9.52 -22.40
N LYS A 5 -7.77 -8.89 -23.02
CA LYS A 5 -6.70 -8.21 -22.29
C LYS A 5 -7.36 -7.16 -21.41
N GLU A 6 -6.97 -7.12 -20.14
CA GLU A 6 -7.40 -6.07 -19.24
C GLU A 6 -7.10 -4.69 -19.85
N PRO A 7 -8.00 -3.71 -19.66
CA PRO A 7 -7.73 -2.36 -20.09
C PRO A 7 -6.44 -1.87 -19.39
N PRO A 8 -5.56 -1.17 -20.12
CA PRO A 8 -4.28 -0.73 -19.58
C PRO A 8 -4.48 0.22 -18.40
N ASP A 9 -3.53 0.19 -17.46
CA ASP A 9 -3.50 1.11 -16.33
C ASP A 9 -3.63 2.55 -16.83
N LYS A 10 -4.60 3.31 -16.30
CA LYS A 10 -4.84 4.71 -16.66
C LYS A 10 -3.58 5.55 -16.54
N TYR A 11 -2.83 5.37 -15.45
CA TYR A 11 -1.58 6.09 -15.19
C TYR A 11 -0.41 5.13 -15.09
N LEU A 12 0.70 5.50 -15.74
CA LEU A 12 1.98 4.82 -15.63
C LEU A 12 3.03 5.76 -15.03
N CYS A 13 3.81 5.28 -14.06
CA CYS A 13 4.86 6.08 -13.43
C CYS A 13 6.26 5.55 -13.78
N LEU A 14 7.11 6.41 -14.36
CA LEU A 14 8.52 6.12 -14.59
C LEU A 14 9.38 6.81 -13.54
N LYS A 15 10.01 6.03 -12.66
CA LYS A 15 10.90 6.55 -11.61
C LYS A 15 12.35 6.66 -12.10
N LEU A 16 12.95 7.84 -11.90
CA LEU A 16 14.28 8.24 -12.36
C LEU A 16 14.99 9.09 -11.28
N PRO A 17 16.32 9.32 -11.35
CA PRO A 17 16.96 10.34 -10.53
C PRO A 17 16.53 11.72 -11.04
N ILE A 18 16.36 12.70 -10.16
CA ILE A 18 15.90 14.04 -10.57
C ILE A 18 16.86 14.69 -11.57
N SER A 19 18.17 14.44 -11.43
CA SER A 19 19.20 14.92 -12.35
C SER A 19 19.01 14.46 -13.81
N SER A 20 18.23 13.41 -14.05
CA SER A 20 17.97 12.92 -15.42
C SER A 20 17.01 13.79 -16.23
N ILE A 21 16.26 14.67 -15.57
CA ILE A 21 15.27 15.55 -16.20
C ILE A 21 15.62 17.04 -16.08
N LEU A 22 16.80 17.35 -15.52
CA LEU A 22 17.28 18.73 -15.43
C LEU A 22 17.95 19.15 -16.73
N ASN A 23 17.93 20.45 -17.01
CA ASN A 23 18.75 21.03 -18.07
C ASN A 23 20.24 20.80 -17.77
N LYS A 24 20.99 20.37 -18.80
CA LYS A 24 22.43 20.07 -18.70
C LYS A 24 23.32 21.13 -19.38
N ASP A 25 22.70 22.19 -19.90
CA ASP A 25 23.44 23.31 -20.48
C ASP A 25 24.22 24.02 -19.38
N LEU A 26 25.54 24.11 -19.52
CA LEU A 26 26.43 24.77 -18.57
C LEU A 26 26.02 26.23 -18.33
N LYS A 27 25.41 26.89 -19.33
CA LYS A 27 24.91 28.26 -19.18
C LYS A 27 23.72 28.37 -18.21
N LYS A 28 23.08 27.25 -17.88
CA LYS A 28 21.91 27.17 -16.98
C LYS A 28 22.22 26.48 -15.67
N GLU A 29 23.48 26.15 -15.36
CA GLU A 29 23.83 25.37 -14.17
C GLU A 29 23.42 26.08 -12.87
N GLU A 30 23.67 27.39 -12.78
CA GLU A 30 23.28 28.19 -11.62
C GLU A 30 21.75 28.29 -11.47
N GLU A 31 21.02 28.48 -12.57
CA GLU A 31 19.54 28.47 -12.57
C GLU A 31 19.00 27.11 -12.12
N VAL A 32 19.57 26.00 -12.61
CA VAL A 32 19.18 24.64 -12.22
C VAL A 32 19.41 24.41 -10.72
N ARG A 33 20.54 24.90 -10.18
CA ARG A 33 20.82 24.84 -8.75
C ARG A 33 19.80 25.63 -7.95
N GLU A 34 19.48 26.85 -8.36
CA GLU A 34 18.46 27.68 -7.74
C GLU A 34 17.09 26.96 -7.70
N TYR A 35 16.67 26.38 -8.83
CA TYR A 35 15.42 25.61 -8.90
C TYR A 35 15.43 24.39 -7.98
N LEU A 36 16.55 23.67 -7.87
CA LEU A 36 16.66 22.56 -6.91
C LEU A 36 16.55 23.04 -5.45
N GLU A 37 17.12 24.19 -5.12
CA GLU A 37 16.98 24.77 -3.78
C GLU A 37 15.54 25.18 -3.47
N ILE A 38 14.85 25.84 -4.42
CA ILE A 38 13.41 26.16 -4.32
C ILE A 38 12.60 24.88 -4.07
N LEU A 39 12.89 23.83 -4.84
CA LEU A 39 12.22 22.54 -4.71
C LEU A 39 12.45 21.90 -3.33
N GLN A 40 13.68 21.87 -2.84
CA GLN A 40 13.97 21.32 -1.51
C GLN A 40 13.27 22.11 -0.40
N LYS A 41 13.30 23.45 -0.47
CA LYS A 41 12.58 24.31 0.49
C LYS A 41 11.07 24.05 0.44
N ALA A 42 10.49 23.86 -0.74
CA ALA A 42 9.08 23.50 -0.89
C ALA A 42 8.75 22.16 -0.21
N ILE A 43 9.55 21.11 -0.48
CA ILE A 43 9.39 19.79 0.11
C ILE A 43 9.42 19.85 1.65
N ILE A 44 10.37 20.59 2.23
CA ILE A 44 10.54 20.72 3.68
C ILE A 44 9.32 21.42 4.29
N ARG A 45 8.93 22.57 3.74
CA ARG A 45 7.77 23.36 4.22
C ARG A 45 6.47 22.56 4.12
N THR A 46 6.23 21.89 2.99
CA THR A 46 5.06 21.02 2.82
C THR A 46 5.02 19.90 3.87
N ASN A 47 6.16 19.27 4.17
CA ASN A 47 6.26 18.20 5.15
C ASN A 47 5.97 18.68 6.58
N ALA A 48 6.45 19.87 6.94
CA ALA A 48 6.20 20.51 8.22
C ALA A 48 4.70 20.86 8.39
N ILE A 49 4.11 21.51 7.38
CA ILE A 49 2.66 21.84 7.34
C ILE A 49 1.84 20.56 7.50
N THR A 50 2.11 19.54 6.67
CA THR A 50 1.38 18.26 6.70
C THR A 50 1.43 17.59 8.08
N SER A 51 2.62 17.56 8.71
CA SER A 51 2.79 16.94 10.03
C SER A 51 1.96 17.66 11.10
N LYS A 52 2.02 19.00 11.13
CA LYS A 52 1.24 19.83 12.06
C LYS A 52 -0.27 19.73 11.81
N THR A 53 -0.70 19.65 10.55
CA THR A 53 -2.12 19.46 10.19
C THR A 53 -2.64 18.12 10.72
N TYR A 54 -1.89 17.01 10.61
CA TYR A 54 -2.31 15.73 11.20
C TYR A 54 -2.48 15.81 12.72
N PHE A 55 -1.56 16.48 13.42
CA PHE A 55 -1.67 16.68 14.87
C PHE A 55 -2.91 17.49 15.25
N LEU A 56 -3.12 18.60 14.55
CA LEU A 56 -4.23 19.51 14.80
C LEU A 56 -5.60 18.88 14.49
N LEU A 57 -5.74 18.19 13.35
CA LEU A 57 -6.98 17.48 13.01
C LEU A 57 -7.32 16.43 14.06
N ARG A 58 -6.31 15.70 14.55
CA ARG A 58 -6.53 14.71 15.60
C ARG A 58 -6.92 15.35 16.93
N LEU A 59 -6.26 16.44 17.33
CA LEU A 59 -6.64 17.21 18.52
C LEU A 59 -8.08 17.70 18.42
N TRP A 60 -8.48 18.24 17.27
CA TRP A 60 -9.84 18.68 17.02
C TRP A 60 -10.85 17.53 17.14
N VAL A 61 -10.57 16.37 16.54
CA VAL A 61 -11.44 15.17 16.69
C VAL A 61 -11.55 14.73 18.15
N LEU A 62 -10.45 14.72 18.91
CA LEU A 62 -10.47 14.39 20.34
C LEU A 62 -11.26 15.42 21.13
N HIS A 63 -11.09 16.72 20.86
CA HIS A 63 -11.83 17.78 21.51
C HIS A 63 -13.33 17.67 21.25
N LYS A 64 -13.76 17.36 20.01
CA LYS A 64 -15.16 17.07 19.71
C LYS A 64 -15.69 15.89 20.53
N TYR A 65 -14.94 14.78 20.56
CA TYR A 65 -15.32 13.58 21.30
C TYR A 65 -15.48 13.84 22.81
N HIS A 66 -14.50 14.47 23.46
CA HIS A 66 -14.50 14.70 24.90
C HIS A 66 -15.55 15.73 25.35
N ASN A 67 -15.96 16.64 24.47
CA ASN A 67 -17.06 17.58 24.72
C ASN A 67 -18.44 17.03 24.31
N ASN A 68 -18.56 15.73 24.05
CA ASN A 68 -19.79 15.08 23.57
C ASN A 68 -20.41 15.74 22.32
N GLN A 69 -19.57 16.35 21.48
CA GLN A 69 -19.99 16.94 20.22
C GLN A 69 -19.93 15.89 19.11
N GLU A 70 -20.82 16.01 18.11
CA GLU A 70 -20.73 15.19 16.91
C GLU A 70 -19.39 15.41 16.21
N ILE A 71 -18.71 14.32 15.85
CA ILE A 71 -17.46 14.37 15.08
C ILE A 71 -17.85 14.49 13.60
N PRO A 72 -17.69 15.66 12.98
CA PRO A 72 -18.12 15.85 11.59
C PRO A 72 -17.16 15.16 10.62
N GLU A 73 -17.62 14.97 9.39
CA GLU A 73 -16.79 14.47 8.28
C GLU A 73 -15.61 15.40 8.00
N ILE A 74 -14.41 14.83 7.87
CA ILE A 74 -13.20 15.60 7.54
C ILE A 74 -13.15 15.78 6.02
N THR A 75 -13.57 16.96 5.58
CA THR A 75 -13.59 17.35 4.17
C THR A 75 -12.31 18.07 3.74
N THR A 76 -12.16 18.32 2.43
CA THR A 76 -11.08 19.16 1.91
C THR A 76 -11.09 20.56 2.52
N ASP A 77 -12.26 21.13 2.77
CA ASP A 77 -12.40 22.43 3.44
C ASP A 77 -11.88 22.37 4.88
N THR A 78 -12.22 21.31 5.62
CA THR A 78 -11.73 21.07 7.00
C THR A 78 -10.20 21.03 7.04
N ILE A 79 -9.58 20.25 6.14
CA ILE A 79 -8.11 20.14 6.08
C ILE A 79 -7.48 21.45 5.63
N SER A 80 -8.06 22.13 4.64
CA SER A 80 -7.55 23.41 4.14
C SER A 80 -7.58 24.49 5.22
N MET A 81 -8.63 24.54 6.06
CA MET A 81 -8.69 25.47 7.19
C MET A 81 -7.70 25.09 8.30
N SER A 82 -7.52 23.81 8.57
CA SER A 82 -6.48 23.32 9.50
C SER A 82 -5.06 23.66 9.02
N MET A 83 -4.77 23.54 7.72
CA MET A 83 -3.51 24.01 7.13
C MET A 83 -3.39 25.53 7.24
N LYS A 84 -4.46 26.28 6.95
CA LYS A 84 -4.44 27.74 7.00
C LYS A 84 -4.23 28.29 8.41
N SER A 85 -4.67 27.60 9.47
CA SER A 85 -4.45 28.04 10.85
C SER A 85 -2.98 27.95 11.30
N ILE A 86 -2.20 27.04 10.69
CA ILE A 86 -0.80 26.81 11.03
C ILE A 86 0.19 27.48 10.04
N MET A 87 -0.31 28.20 9.05
CA MET A 87 0.49 28.93 8.07
C MET A 87 0.51 30.43 8.37
N LYS A 88 1.60 31.10 7.97
CA LYS A 88 1.67 32.57 7.97
C LYS A 88 0.54 33.17 7.12
N SER A 89 0.10 34.37 7.50
CA SER A 89 -0.92 35.10 6.75
C SER A 89 -0.48 35.33 5.31
N SER A 90 -1.45 35.19 4.38
CA SER A 90 -1.25 35.48 2.96
C SER A 90 -2.18 36.62 2.54
N SER A 91 -1.80 37.33 1.47
CA SER A 91 -2.57 38.42 0.86
C SER A 91 -3.85 37.97 0.13
N GLY A 92 -4.11 36.66 0.08
CA GLY A 92 -5.29 36.10 -0.57
C GLY A 92 -6.60 36.38 0.17
N GLN A 93 -7.72 36.01 -0.47
CA GLN A 93 -9.04 36.21 0.11
C GLN A 93 -9.18 35.50 1.47
N LYS A 94 -9.69 36.23 2.46
CA LYS A 94 -9.99 35.67 3.78
C LYS A 94 -11.18 34.70 3.68
N PRO A 95 -11.15 33.56 4.41
CA PRO A 95 -12.29 32.64 4.45
C PRO A 95 -13.55 33.35 4.98
N LYS A 96 -14.72 32.91 4.54
CA LYS A 96 -16.03 33.45 4.94
C LYS A 96 -16.98 32.31 5.36
N GLY A 97 -18.01 32.62 6.14
CA GLY A 97 -19.01 31.63 6.58
C GLY A 97 -18.39 30.51 7.41
N ASN A 98 -18.84 29.26 7.21
CA ASN A 98 -18.38 28.08 7.96
C ASN A 98 -16.86 27.90 7.95
N ASN A 99 -16.19 28.23 6.86
CA ASN A 99 -14.73 28.15 6.77
C ASN A 99 -14.02 29.16 7.70
N ALA A 100 -14.62 30.33 7.95
CA ALA A 100 -14.09 31.29 8.91
C ALA A 100 -14.24 30.78 10.36
N ILE A 101 -15.38 30.15 10.67
CA ILE A 101 -15.64 29.53 11.97
C ILE A 101 -14.65 28.39 12.22
N LEU A 102 -14.48 27.48 11.25
CA LEU A 102 -13.52 26.38 11.33
C LEU A 102 -12.09 26.90 11.50
N LEU A 103 -11.69 27.94 10.78
CA LEU A 103 -10.37 28.53 10.92
C LEU A 103 -10.15 29.07 12.34
N GLN A 104 -11.12 29.80 12.90
CA GLN A 104 -11.03 30.31 14.27
C GLN A 104 -10.97 29.18 15.30
N GLU A 105 -11.77 28.12 15.12
CA GLU A 105 -11.74 26.95 15.98
C GLU A 105 -10.34 26.31 15.99
N PHE A 106 -9.75 26.09 14.82
CA PHE A 106 -8.39 25.55 14.71
C PHE A 106 -7.34 26.47 15.33
N GLN A 107 -7.41 27.77 15.10
CA GLN A 107 -6.47 28.75 15.69
C GLN A 107 -6.49 28.73 17.21
N LYS A 108 -7.65 28.49 17.84
CA LYS A 108 -7.78 28.38 19.30
C LYS A 108 -7.23 27.07 19.88
N LEU A 109 -7.12 26.02 19.08
CA LEU A 109 -6.71 24.68 19.53
C LEU A 109 -5.19 24.47 19.61
N HIS A 110 -4.37 25.42 19.14
CA HIS A 110 -2.92 25.26 19.13
C HIS A 110 -2.15 26.54 19.36
N THR A 111 -0.92 26.40 19.85
CA THR A 111 0.09 27.46 19.98
C THR A 111 1.30 27.22 19.08
N PHE A 112 1.13 26.42 18.02
CA PHE A 112 2.22 26.06 17.12
C PHE A 112 2.87 27.28 16.45
N LYS A 113 4.20 27.22 16.28
CA LYS A 113 4.92 28.13 15.39
C LYS A 113 4.36 28.02 13.97
N LEU A 114 4.06 29.16 13.34
CA LEU A 114 3.50 29.18 11.99
C LEU A 114 4.54 28.83 10.92
N GLU A 115 4.12 28.05 9.94
CA GLU A 115 4.92 27.63 8.79
C GLU A 115 4.75 28.56 7.60
N ASP A 116 5.77 28.62 6.75
CA ASP A 116 5.68 29.34 5.48
C ASP A 116 4.95 28.50 4.42
N GLY A 117 3.75 28.95 4.04
CA GLY A 117 2.92 28.33 3.00
C GLY A 117 3.07 28.95 1.61
N SER A 118 4.01 29.87 1.42
CA SER A 118 4.13 30.65 0.18
C SER A 118 4.44 29.75 -1.01
N ASN A 119 3.67 29.91 -2.09
CA ASN A 119 3.78 29.16 -3.34
C ASN A 119 3.55 27.64 -3.23
N LEU A 120 2.76 27.18 -2.23
CA LEU A 120 2.48 25.75 -2.02
C LEU A 120 1.01 25.37 -2.22
N SER A 121 0.13 26.26 -2.67
CA SER A 121 -1.33 26.02 -2.67
C SER A 121 -1.69 24.75 -3.44
N SER A 122 -1.18 24.60 -4.66
CA SER A 122 -1.47 23.45 -5.51
C SER A 122 -0.92 22.14 -4.93
N ILE A 123 0.22 22.20 -4.25
CA ILE A 123 0.84 21.03 -3.59
C ILE A 123 0.02 20.63 -2.36
N LEU A 124 -0.40 21.61 -1.55
CA LEU A 124 -1.20 21.38 -0.35
C LEU A 124 -2.58 20.80 -0.67
N ASP A 125 -3.19 21.17 -1.81
CA ASP A 125 -4.43 20.54 -2.31
C ASP A 125 -4.26 19.02 -2.53
N TYR A 126 -3.13 18.59 -3.11
CA TYR A 126 -2.82 17.17 -3.28
C TYR A 126 -2.61 16.46 -1.93
N TYR A 127 -1.96 17.13 -0.98
CA TYR A 127 -1.79 16.60 0.36
C TYR A 127 -3.12 16.49 1.11
N ALA A 128 -4.02 17.47 1.00
CA ALA A 128 -5.34 17.39 1.59
C ALA A 128 -6.11 16.14 1.10
N THR A 129 -6.09 15.88 -0.21
CA THR A 129 -6.67 14.67 -0.80
C THR A 129 -6.03 13.39 -0.25
N THR A 130 -4.70 13.38 -0.14
CA THR A 130 -3.93 12.25 0.42
C THR A 130 -4.26 12.01 1.90
N MET A 131 -4.46 13.07 2.66
CA MET A 131 -4.80 13.02 4.09
C MET A 131 -6.21 12.44 4.30
N ILE A 132 -7.22 12.90 3.55
CA ILE A 132 -8.58 12.33 3.58
C ILE A 132 -8.52 10.84 3.27
N THR A 133 -7.87 10.47 2.16
CA THR A 133 -7.70 9.07 1.75
C THR A 133 -7.03 8.23 2.84
N SER A 134 -6.02 8.78 3.52
CA SER A 134 -5.32 8.09 4.61
C SER A 134 -6.20 7.87 5.84
N ILE A 135 -7.01 8.86 6.20
CA ILE A 135 -7.97 8.79 7.31
C ILE A 135 -9.06 7.76 7.00
N GLU A 136 -9.70 7.85 5.84
CA GLU A 136 -10.73 6.91 5.42
C GLU A 136 -10.22 5.48 5.33
N ASN A 137 -9.04 5.27 4.72
CA ASN A 137 -8.45 3.94 4.60
C ASN A 137 -8.11 3.35 5.98
N ASN A 138 -7.64 4.17 6.92
CA ASN A 138 -7.40 3.70 8.28
C ASN A 138 -8.69 3.16 8.92
N ILE A 139 -9.81 3.84 8.73
CA ILE A 139 -11.11 3.39 9.24
C ILE A 139 -11.57 2.15 8.46
N LYS A 140 -11.76 2.28 7.13
CA LYS A 140 -12.33 1.27 6.24
C LYS A 140 -11.58 -0.06 6.22
N MET A 141 -10.26 -0.05 6.47
CA MET A 141 -9.41 -1.24 6.37
C MET A 141 -9.00 -1.80 7.73
N ARG A 142 -8.99 -1.00 8.80
CA ARG A 142 -8.43 -1.43 10.11
C ARG A 142 -9.45 -1.51 11.24
N PHE A 143 -10.65 -0.97 11.07
CA PHE A 143 -11.63 -0.94 12.14
C PHE A 143 -11.90 -2.33 12.77
N PHE A 144 -12.16 -3.36 11.95
CA PHE A 144 -12.38 -4.72 12.45
C PHE A 144 -11.12 -5.35 13.06
N ASP A 145 -9.93 -5.04 12.52
CA ASP A 145 -8.65 -5.43 13.16
C ASP A 145 -8.53 -4.81 14.56
N TYR A 146 -9.03 -3.58 14.74
CA TYR A 146 -9.02 -2.86 16.00
C TYR A 146 -10.04 -3.40 17.00
N ILE A 147 -11.25 -3.78 16.56
CA ILE A 147 -12.21 -4.53 17.40
C ILE A 147 -11.55 -5.82 17.89
N ASN A 148 -10.99 -6.60 16.97
CA ASN A 148 -10.34 -7.86 17.30
C ASN A 148 -9.22 -7.65 18.31
N ARG A 149 -8.41 -6.60 18.15
CA ARG A 149 -7.35 -6.25 19.09
C ARG A 149 -7.90 -5.82 20.45
N PHE A 150 -8.92 -4.97 20.47
CA PHE A 150 -9.57 -4.47 21.69
C PHE A 150 -10.13 -5.63 22.51
N VAL A 151 -11.02 -6.42 21.92
CA VAL A 151 -11.69 -7.56 22.59
C VAL A 151 -10.64 -8.56 23.11
N ASN A 152 -9.65 -8.90 22.28
CA ASN A 152 -8.56 -9.79 22.72
C ASN A 152 -7.78 -9.22 23.90
N SER A 153 -7.47 -7.91 23.90
CA SER A 153 -6.70 -7.28 24.96
C SER A 153 -7.50 -7.15 26.26
N TYR A 154 -8.80 -6.84 26.15
CA TYR A 154 -9.72 -6.72 27.28
C TYR A 154 -9.87 -8.04 28.04
N PHE A 155 -10.30 -9.12 27.37
CA PHE A 155 -10.48 -10.41 28.03
C PHE A 155 -9.18 -11.06 28.51
N LYS A 156 -8.05 -10.80 27.84
CA LYS A 156 -6.73 -11.21 28.35
C LYS A 156 -6.36 -10.52 29.66
N HIS A 157 -6.80 -9.29 29.85
CA HIS A 157 -6.58 -8.59 31.09
C HIS A 157 -7.48 -9.15 32.19
N LEU A 158 -8.77 -9.37 31.90
CA LEU A 158 -9.71 -9.99 32.84
C LEU A 158 -9.27 -11.36 33.34
N HIS A 159 -8.66 -12.19 32.47
CA HIS A 159 -8.22 -13.54 32.82
C HIS A 159 -6.70 -13.68 32.91
N GLN A 160 -5.97 -12.60 33.22
CA GLN A 160 -4.51 -12.55 33.13
C GLN A 160 -3.82 -13.70 33.89
N ASP A 161 -4.30 -14.01 35.09
CA ASP A 161 -3.71 -15.02 35.98
C ASP A 161 -3.91 -16.45 35.47
N GLN A 162 -4.92 -16.68 34.61
CA GLN A 162 -5.26 -18.01 34.09
C GLN A 162 -4.60 -18.29 32.72
N LEU A 163 -3.94 -17.30 32.11
CA LEU A 163 -3.37 -17.41 30.76
C LEU A 163 -2.11 -18.29 30.67
N GLU A 164 -1.53 -18.70 31.80
CA GLU A 164 -0.42 -19.66 31.83
C GLU A 164 -0.88 -21.06 31.41
N ASN A 165 -2.12 -21.42 31.75
CA ASN A 165 -2.73 -22.67 31.32
C ASN A 165 -3.04 -22.63 29.81
N LYS A 166 -2.34 -23.48 29.06
CA LYS A 166 -2.45 -23.55 27.59
C LYS A 166 -3.84 -23.97 27.12
N GLU A 167 -4.51 -24.86 27.86
CA GLU A 167 -5.83 -25.38 27.51
C GLU A 167 -6.90 -24.32 27.74
N PHE A 168 -6.90 -23.70 28.92
CA PHE A 168 -7.76 -22.55 29.21
C PHE A 168 -7.58 -21.44 28.17
N LYS A 169 -6.33 -21.08 27.86
CA LYS A 169 -6.04 -20.07 26.85
C LYS A 169 -6.61 -20.42 25.47
N LYS A 170 -6.52 -21.68 25.05
CA LYS A 170 -7.07 -22.15 23.76
C LYS A 170 -8.61 -22.04 23.77
N GLN A 171 -9.24 -22.44 24.86
CA GLN A 171 -10.69 -22.36 25.05
C GLN A 171 -11.17 -20.90 25.06
N LEU A 172 -10.52 -20.03 25.84
CA LEU A 172 -10.82 -18.60 25.90
C LEU A 172 -10.76 -17.94 24.52
N TYR A 173 -9.76 -18.26 23.69
CA TYR A 173 -9.70 -17.70 22.33
C TYR A 173 -10.83 -18.19 21.42
N LYS A 174 -11.29 -19.44 21.59
CA LYS A 174 -12.43 -19.99 20.86
C LYS A 174 -13.71 -19.24 21.24
N GLU A 175 -13.95 -19.04 22.53
CA GLU A 175 -15.10 -18.30 23.07
C GLU A 175 -15.08 -16.84 22.65
N ILE A 176 -13.95 -16.14 22.83
CA ILE A 176 -13.78 -14.75 22.39
C ILE A 176 -14.02 -14.59 20.88
N ASN A 177 -13.73 -15.61 20.07
CA ASN A 177 -14.00 -15.56 18.63
C ASN A 177 -15.50 -15.49 18.34
N VAL A 178 -16.33 -16.19 19.12
CA VAL A 178 -17.79 -16.10 19.04
C VAL A 178 -18.25 -14.71 19.48
N VAL A 179 -17.72 -14.19 20.59
CA VAL A 179 -18.04 -12.82 21.07
C VAL A 179 -17.74 -11.75 20.01
N LYS A 180 -16.61 -11.86 19.28
CA LYS A 180 -16.31 -10.93 18.18
C LYS A 180 -17.31 -11.03 17.03
N ASN A 181 -17.71 -12.25 16.67
CA ASN A 181 -18.72 -12.47 15.64
C ASN A 181 -20.08 -11.91 16.07
N ASP A 182 -20.44 -12.04 17.35
CA ASP A 182 -21.67 -11.46 17.90
C ASP A 182 -21.69 -9.93 17.85
N ILE A 183 -20.54 -9.28 18.07
CA ILE A 183 -20.41 -7.83 17.86
C ILE A 183 -20.63 -7.48 16.38
N ILE A 184 -20.00 -8.21 15.46
CA ILE A 184 -20.00 -7.88 14.02
C ILE A 184 -21.34 -8.23 13.34
N ASN A 185 -22.01 -9.28 13.79
CA ASN A 185 -23.27 -9.75 13.20
C ASN A 185 -24.50 -9.31 14.00
N ASN A 186 -24.30 -8.57 15.09
CA ASN A 186 -25.35 -8.14 16.01
C ASN A 186 -26.18 -9.32 16.59
N THR A 187 -25.53 -10.44 16.91
CA THR A 187 -26.14 -11.67 17.44
C THR A 187 -25.79 -11.90 18.93
N LEU A 188 -26.28 -12.98 19.54
CA LEU A 188 -26.02 -13.33 20.95
C LEU A 188 -25.74 -14.84 21.09
N ASN A 189 -24.86 -15.38 20.25
CA ASN A 189 -24.56 -16.82 20.18
C ASN A 189 -23.48 -17.27 21.16
N CYS A 190 -22.74 -16.35 21.77
CA CYS A 190 -21.74 -16.67 22.79
C CYS A 190 -22.39 -17.20 24.07
N ASP A 191 -21.56 -17.78 24.92
CA ASP A 191 -21.92 -18.22 26.27
C ASP A 191 -22.58 -17.09 27.09
N GLU A 192 -23.57 -17.42 27.91
CA GLU A 192 -24.37 -16.50 28.72
C GLU A 192 -23.50 -15.57 29.59
N LYS A 193 -22.34 -16.06 30.05
CA LYS A 193 -21.40 -15.26 30.86
C LYS A 193 -20.90 -13.99 30.16
N TYR A 194 -21.01 -13.91 28.83
CA TYR A 194 -20.61 -12.72 28.04
C TYR A 194 -21.78 -11.81 27.67
N HIS A 195 -23.04 -12.21 27.90
CA HIS A 195 -24.21 -11.47 27.40
C HIS A 195 -24.34 -10.09 28.03
N ASN A 196 -24.12 -9.98 29.35
CA ASN A 196 -24.19 -8.69 30.06
C ASN A 196 -23.14 -7.71 29.52
N TRP A 197 -21.89 -8.18 29.39
CA TRP A 197 -20.82 -7.36 28.82
C TRP A 197 -21.12 -6.90 27.39
N LEU A 198 -21.69 -7.77 26.56
CA LEU A 198 -22.10 -7.42 25.20
C LEU A 198 -23.20 -6.35 25.18
N LYS A 199 -24.25 -6.49 26.01
CA LYS A 199 -25.34 -5.51 26.10
C LYS A 199 -24.81 -4.12 26.48
N GLU A 200 -23.88 -4.05 27.43
CA GLU A 200 -23.32 -2.78 27.91
C GLU A 200 -22.28 -2.14 26.98
N THR A 201 -21.56 -2.94 26.19
CA THR A 201 -20.34 -2.48 25.50
C THR A 201 -20.48 -2.45 23.98
N ARG A 202 -21.36 -3.26 23.38
CA ARG A 202 -21.47 -3.39 21.91
C ARG A 202 -21.58 -2.05 21.21
N TYR A 203 -22.56 -1.23 21.57
CA TYR A 203 -22.82 0.05 20.90
C TYR A 203 -21.82 1.16 21.25
N LYS A 204 -20.90 0.89 22.19
CA LYS A 204 -19.72 1.73 22.42
C LYS A 204 -18.59 1.37 21.44
N ILE A 205 -18.53 0.12 20.99
CA ILE A 205 -17.53 -0.42 20.05
C ILE A 205 -17.97 -0.32 18.58
N VAL A 206 -19.27 -0.40 18.29
CA VAL A 206 -19.85 -0.29 16.95
C VAL A 206 -21.08 0.61 16.96
N PRO A 207 -21.48 1.22 15.83
CA PRO A 207 -22.71 2.00 15.77
C PRO A 207 -23.96 1.15 16.03
N GLU A 208 -24.97 1.71 16.70
CA GLU A 208 -26.25 1.03 16.91
C GLU A 208 -27.04 0.87 15.60
N THR A 209 -27.12 1.94 14.81
CA THR A 209 -27.69 1.88 13.47
C THR A 209 -26.62 1.54 12.45
N PHE A 210 -26.93 0.71 11.47
CA PHE A 210 -26.10 0.46 10.28
C PHE A 210 -27.01 0.12 9.11
N ASP A 211 -26.49 0.14 7.89
CA ASP A 211 -27.24 -0.25 6.68
C ASP A 211 -27.37 -1.79 6.61
N THR A 212 -26.80 -2.45 5.60
CA THR A 212 -26.96 -3.90 5.39
C THR A 212 -26.11 -4.73 6.36
N SER A 213 -24.88 -4.28 6.62
CA SER A 213 -23.95 -4.87 7.59
C SER A 213 -22.90 -3.84 7.96
N TYR A 214 -22.18 -4.03 9.07
CA TYR A 214 -21.06 -3.14 9.42
C TYR A 214 -19.98 -3.11 8.32
N TYR A 215 -19.75 -4.22 7.62
CA TYR A 215 -18.79 -4.29 6.51
C TYR A 215 -19.17 -3.39 5.34
N TYR A 216 -20.47 -3.25 5.07
CA TYR A 216 -20.99 -2.37 4.03
C TYR A 216 -21.07 -0.91 4.51
N ASP A 217 -21.63 -0.69 5.69
CA ASP A 217 -21.87 0.64 6.26
C ASP A 217 -20.56 1.43 6.46
N ILE A 218 -19.49 0.78 6.94
CA ILE A 218 -18.18 1.43 7.09
C ILE A 218 -17.56 1.92 5.77
N LYS A 219 -17.92 1.31 4.63
CA LYS A 219 -17.45 1.77 3.32
C LYS A 219 -18.18 3.05 2.87
N ILE A 220 -19.42 3.23 3.31
CA ILE A 220 -20.27 4.38 2.96
C ILE A 220 -20.08 5.54 3.93
N THR A 221 -20.14 5.28 5.24
CA THR A 221 -20.11 6.30 6.30
C THR A 221 -18.95 6.09 7.28
N PRO A 222 -17.69 6.06 6.81
CA PRO A 222 -16.54 5.70 7.65
C PRO A 222 -16.41 6.57 8.91
N TYR A 223 -16.64 7.89 8.82
CA TYR A 223 -16.45 8.81 9.94
C TYR A 223 -17.34 8.52 11.16
N LYS A 224 -18.50 7.86 10.96
CA LYS A 224 -19.38 7.37 12.05
C LYS A 224 -18.64 6.47 13.04
N TYR A 225 -17.63 5.75 12.56
CA TYR A 225 -16.88 4.75 13.32
C TYR A 225 -15.76 5.35 14.18
N LEU A 226 -15.38 6.63 13.97
CA LEU A 226 -14.26 7.26 14.69
C LEU A 226 -14.48 7.31 16.20
N LYS A 227 -15.69 7.69 16.65
CA LYS A 227 -15.99 7.77 18.10
C LYS A 227 -15.78 6.44 18.81
N HIS A 228 -16.13 5.34 18.14
CA HIS A 228 -15.98 4.00 18.67
C HIS A 228 -14.51 3.54 18.72
N MET A 229 -13.70 3.97 17.74
CA MET A 229 -12.25 3.74 17.78
C MET A 229 -11.58 4.50 18.93
N ILE A 230 -12.03 5.73 19.23
CA ILE A 230 -11.54 6.53 20.36
C ILE A 230 -11.91 5.85 21.67
N PHE A 231 -13.17 5.43 21.84
CA PHE A 231 -13.65 4.67 23.00
C PHE A 231 -12.76 3.45 23.27
N MET A 232 -12.54 2.59 22.26
CA MET A 232 -11.68 1.42 22.40
C MET A 232 -10.24 1.77 22.83
N CYS A 233 -9.68 2.87 22.32
CA CYS A 233 -8.34 3.31 22.74
C CYS A 233 -8.32 3.79 24.19
N LEU A 234 -9.33 4.56 24.63
CA LEU A 234 -9.45 5.03 26.01
C LEU A 234 -9.60 3.86 26.98
N GLU A 235 -10.44 2.88 26.65
CA GLU A 235 -10.60 1.68 27.47
C GLU A 235 -9.30 0.87 27.56
N LEU A 236 -8.55 0.72 26.47
CA LEU A 236 -7.22 0.09 26.51
C LEU A 236 -6.23 0.85 27.38
N GLU A 237 -6.28 2.19 27.37
CA GLU A 237 -5.43 3.03 28.21
C GLU A 237 -5.76 2.86 29.70
N LYS A 238 -7.04 2.75 30.06
CA LYS A 238 -7.48 2.52 31.44
C LYS A 238 -6.93 1.23 32.03
N ILE A 239 -6.86 0.17 31.23
CA ILE A 239 -6.32 -1.14 31.65
C ILE A 239 -4.81 -1.30 31.35
N GLU A 240 -4.11 -0.20 31.09
CA GLU A 240 -2.67 -0.15 30.80
C GLU A 240 -2.23 -1.09 29.65
N ARG A 241 -3.12 -1.33 28.69
CA ARG A 241 -2.84 -2.13 27.50
C ARG A 241 -2.48 -1.24 26.31
N LYS A 242 -1.71 -1.83 25.39
CA LYS A 242 -1.23 -1.12 24.21
C LYS A 242 -2.38 -0.73 23.28
N SER A 243 -2.67 0.57 23.17
CA SER A 243 -3.63 1.16 22.21
C SER A 243 -3.15 1.10 20.75
N PHE A 244 -4.04 1.43 19.82
CA PHE A 244 -3.78 1.51 18.38
C PHE A 244 -3.88 2.96 17.89
N GLN A 245 -3.38 3.20 16.68
CA GLN A 245 -3.38 4.55 16.09
C GLN A 245 -4.73 4.78 15.40
N PHE A 246 -5.73 5.25 16.13
CA PHE A 246 -7.08 5.45 15.58
C PHE A 246 -7.12 6.52 14.47
N PHE A 247 -6.22 7.51 14.55
CA PHE A 247 -6.12 8.59 13.59
C PHE A 247 -4.70 8.66 13.01
N PRO A 248 -4.51 8.68 11.68
CA PRO A 248 -3.17 8.71 11.08
C PRO A 248 -2.33 9.92 11.53
N ILE A 249 -1.03 9.70 11.70
CA ILE A 249 -0.05 10.75 11.97
C ILE A 249 1.23 10.50 11.17
N GLN A 250 2.01 11.56 10.93
CA GLN A 250 3.33 11.44 10.32
C GLN A 250 4.40 11.15 11.38
N THR A 251 4.88 9.90 11.43
CA THR A 251 5.84 9.45 12.45
C THR A 251 7.30 9.79 12.13
N ASN A 252 7.67 9.80 10.84
CA ASN A 252 9.04 10.02 10.38
C ASN A 252 9.24 11.44 9.84
N ALA A 253 10.38 12.05 10.20
CA ALA A 253 10.83 13.37 9.75
C ALA A 253 11.50 13.37 8.36
N ILE A 254 11.78 12.20 7.76
CA ILE A 254 12.27 12.08 6.38
C ILE A 254 11.26 12.73 5.41
N PRO A 255 11.73 13.63 4.52
CA PRO A 255 10.89 14.22 3.48
C PRO A 255 10.14 13.21 2.63
N ARG A 256 8.88 13.53 2.36
CA ARG A 256 8.02 12.77 1.45
C ARG A 256 8.06 13.36 0.05
N HIS A 257 7.55 12.60 -0.92
CA HIS A 257 7.45 13.10 -2.28
C HIS A 257 6.32 14.12 -2.35
N ILE A 258 6.56 15.26 -3.01
CA ILE A 258 5.52 16.21 -3.41
C ILE A 258 5.13 15.96 -4.86
N GLN A 259 3.87 16.23 -5.20
CA GLN A 259 3.38 16.19 -6.58
C GLN A 259 3.43 17.61 -7.17
N ILE A 260 4.03 17.73 -8.35
CA ILE A 260 4.17 18.99 -9.09
C ILE A 260 3.54 18.78 -10.47
N ASP A 261 2.41 19.43 -10.70
CA ASP A 261 1.79 19.58 -12.01
C ASP A 261 2.15 20.95 -12.62
N THR A 262 1.65 21.27 -13.81
CA THR A 262 1.91 22.57 -14.47
C THR A 262 1.55 23.77 -13.59
N LYS A 263 0.48 23.69 -12.79
CA LYS A 263 0.07 24.80 -11.91
C LYS A 263 1.07 24.97 -10.76
N ALA A 264 1.43 23.89 -10.07
CA ALA A 264 2.44 23.88 -9.01
C ALA A 264 3.82 24.30 -9.53
N LEU A 265 4.17 23.90 -10.76
CA LEU A 265 5.41 24.29 -11.43
C LEU A 265 5.49 25.81 -11.60
N VAL A 266 4.44 26.43 -12.16
CA VAL A 266 4.33 27.88 -12.29
C VAL A 266 4.37 28.55 -10.92
N GLU A 267 3.63 28.00 -9.96
CA GLU A 267 3.56 28.52 -8.60
C GLU A 267 4.94 28.56 -7.93
N LEU A 268 5.75 27.51 -8.09
CA LEU A 268 7.07 27.41 -7.48
C LEU A 268 8.17 28.20 -8.19
N PHE A 269 8.26 28.10 -9.52
CA PHE A 269 9.46 28.52 -10.25
C PHE A 269 9.30 29.82 -11.06
N VAL A 270 8.08 30.21 -11.41
CA VAL A 270 7.88 31.40 -12.25
C VAL A 270 7.97 32.67 -11.42
N GLU A 271 9.00 33.44 -11.71
CA GLU A 271 9.26 34.81 -11.26
C GLU A 271 9.09 35.80 -12.41
N THR A 272 8.36 36.91 -12.17
CA THR A 272 7.98 37.86 -13.22
C THR A 272 9.18 38.47 -13.94
N GLU A 273 10.20 38.86 -13.19
CA GLU A 273 11.39 39.54 -13.72
C GLU A 273 12.27 38.58 -14.53
N LYS A 274 12.56 37.39 -13.99
CA LYS A 274 13.45 36.41 -14.63
C LYS A 274 12.81 35.70 -15.82
N HIS A 275 11.51 35.44 -15.77
CA HIS A 275 10.82 34.61 -16.75
C HIS A 275 9.94 35.45 -17.70
N GLN A 276 10.34 36.68 -18.01
CA GLN A 276 9.58 37.56 -18.90
C GLN A 276 9.31 36.89 -20.27
N LYS A 277 10.28 36.16 -20.84
CA LYS A 277 10.08 35.39 -22.09
C LYS A 277 8.96 34.35 -21.98
N LEU A 278 8.86 33.67 -20.83
CA LEU A 278 7.77 32.72 -20.54
C LEU A 278 6.44 33.43 -20.33
N LEU A 279 6.46 34.58 -19.68
CA LEU A 279 5.27 35.40 -19.51
C LEU A 279 4.82 36.03 -20.83
N ASP A 280 5.72 36.29 -21.75
CA ASP A 280 5.43 36.76 -23.11
C ASP A 280 4.84 35.64 -23.99
N VAL A 281 4.87 34.38 -23.53
CA VAL A 281 4.24 33.24 -24.23
C VAL A 281 2.73 33.31 -24.15
N TRP A 282 2.13 33.02 -25.29
CA TRP A 282 0.81 33.47 -25.66
C TRP A 282 -0.11 32.30 -26.00
N ILE A 283 -1.40 32.46 -25.74
CA ILE A 283 -2.41 31.52 -26.23
C ILE A 283 -2.55 31.72 -27.72
N LYS A 284 -2.34 30.65 -28.51
CA LYS A 284 -2.82 30.50 -29.91
C LYS A 284 -4.23 31.09 -30.08
N GLU A 285 -4.24 32.39 -30.36
CA GLU A 285 -4.99 33.17 -31.35
C GLU A 285 -4.36 34.56 -31.40
N THR A 286 -3.21 34.67 -32.07
CA THR A 286 -2.77 35.83 -32.88
C THR A 286 -1.37 35.59 -33.48
N SER A 287 -1.05 34.41 -34.08
CA SER A 287 0.02 34.54 -35.06
C SER A 287 -0.62 35.51 -36.03
N GLU A 288 0.09 36.53 -36.50
CA GLU A 288 -0.36 37.11 -37.75
C GLU A 288 -0.25 35.97 -38.77
N ILE A 289 -1.36 35.23 -38.87
CA ILE A 289 -1.83 34.56 -40.03
C ILE A 289 -2.00 35.71 -41.03
N LYS A 290 -1.28 35.65 -42.14
CA LYS A 290 -1.36 36.65 -43.22
C LYS A 290 -2.76 36.71 -43.86
N SER A 291 -3.69 35.86 -43.43
CA SER A 291 -5.13 35.88 -43.71
C SER A 291 -5.93 35.12 -42.62
N GLY A 292 -6.86 35.76 -41.91
CA GLY A 292 -7.73 35.10 -40.92
C GLY A 292 -8.03 35.96 -39.67
N LYS A 293 -9.14 35.66 -38.98
CA LYS A 293 -9.98 36.57 -38.17
C LYS A 293 -9.44 37.25 -36.89
N ASN A 294 -8.15 37.16 -36.53
CA ASN A 294 -7.64 37.82 -35.30
C ASN A 294 -6.32 38.57 -35.55
N LYS A 295 -6.42 39.84 -35.95
CA LYS A 295 -5.30 40.78 -36.10
C LYS A 295 -5.33 41.82 -34.96
N GLY A 296 -4.30 41.88 -34.09
CA GLY A 296 -3.93 43.05 -33.24
C GLY A 296 -4.37 43.19 -31.74
N LYS A 297 -3.96 42.33 -30.77
CA LYS A 297 -4.14 42.58 -29.28
C LYS A 297 -2.94 42.14 -28.36
N SER A 298 -2.90 42.62 -27.10
CA SER A 298 -1.70 42.85 -26.21
C SER A 298 -1.21 41.72 -25.26
N LYS A 299 0.04 41.84 -24.72
CA LYS A 299 0.91 40.87 -23.97
C LYS A 299 0.43 40.44 -22.56
N ASN A 300 0.85 39.25 -22.10
CA ASN A 300 0.67 38.73 -20.73
C ASN A 300 1.70 39.37 -19.75
N LYS A 301 1.25 40.20 -18.80
CA LYS A 301 2.15 41.00 -17.95
C LYS A 301 2.60 40.35 -16.63
N THR A 302 1.91 39.32 -16.15
CA THR A 302 2.18 38.74 -14.82
C THR A 302 1.90 37.25 -14.74
N LYS A 303 2.46 36.58 -13.72
CA LYS A 303 2.19 35.18 -13.35
C LYS A 303 0.69 34.84 -13.26
N GLY A 304 -0.14 35.78 -12.82
CA GLY A 304 -1.60 35.58 -12.75
C GLY A 304 -2.26 35.36 -14.11
N HIS A 305 -1.77 36.03 -15.15
CA HIS A 305 -2.28 35.89 -16.52
C HIS A 305 -1.92 34.50 -17.11
N LEU A 306 -0.74 33.97 -16.78
CA LEU A 306 -0.29 32.65 -17.22
C LEU A 306 -1.21 31.51 -16.73
N TYR A 307 -1.87 31.67 -15.57
CA TYR A 307 -2.83 30.68 -15.06
C TYR A 307 -4.04 30.47 -15.97
N ASN A 308 -4.40 31.46 -16.80
CA ASN A 308 -5.53 31.35 -17.74
C ASN A 308 -5.18 30.51 -18.99
N CYS A 309 -3.90 30.24 -19.23
CA CYS A 309 -3.41 29.61 -20.45
C CYS A 309 -2.48 28.40 -20.22
N LEU A 310 -2.53 27.79 -19.03
CA LEU A 310 -1.63 26.68 -18.66
C LEU A 310 -1.70 25.50 -19.62
N GLU A 311 -2.91 25.13 -20.09
CA GLU A 311 -3.09 23.92 -20.90
C GLU A 311 -2.50 24.08 -22.31
N GLN A 312 -2.62 25.28 -22.89
CA GLN A 312 -2.07 25.58 -24.22
C GLN A 312 -0.56 25.71 -24.21
N ASN A 313 0.02 26.10 -23.07
CA ASN A 313 1.44 26.39 -22.93
C ASN A 313 2.21 25.35 -22.11
N LYS A 314 1.57 24.23 -21.74
CA LYS A 314 2.16 23.24 -20.83
C LYS A 314 3.52 22.71 -21.32
N GLU A 315 3.65 22.43 -22.61
CA GLU A 315 4.92 21.97 -23.20
C GLU A 315 6.02 23.01 -23.00
N PHE A 316 5.79 24.23 -23.48
CA PHE A 316 6.73 25.34 -23.32
C PHE A 316 7.09 25.65 -21.86
N ILE A 317 6.10 25.67 -20.95
CA ILE A 317 6.33 25.88 -19.52
C ILE A 317 7.25 24.79 -18.98
N TRP A 318 6.99 23.53 -19.29
CA TRP A 318 7.78 22.41 -18.79
C TRP A 318 9.20 22.40 -19.37
N ASP A 319 9.35 22.67 -20.66
CA ASP A 319 10.66 22.74 -21.36
C ASP A 319 11.53 23.89 -20.84
N THR A 320 10.92 24.92 -20.26
CA THR A 320 11.65 26.02 -19.61
C THR A 320 12.45 25.50 -18.41
N PHE A 321 11.86 24.63 -17.59
CA PHE A 321 12.43 24.20 -16.30
C PHE A 321 13.07 22.80 -16.34
N PHE A 322 12.58 21.92 -17.20
CA PHE A 322 12.99 20.52 -17.27
C PHE A 322 13.25 20.07 -18.71
N ASN A 323 14.14 19.10 -18.86
CA ASN A 323 14.42 18.43 -20.12
C ASN A 323 13.87 17.00 -20.08
N ILE A 324 12.57 16.84 -20.34
CA ILE A 324 11.87 15.55 -20.27
C ILE A 324 11.86 14.91 -21.65
N THR A 325 12.77 13.95 -21.86
CA THR A 325 12.91 13.21 -23.13
C THR A 325 12.32 11.81 -23.08
N GLN A 326 11.83 11.37 -21.92
CA GLN A 326 11.38 10.00 -21.74
C GLN A 326 9.98 9.78 -22.32
N SER A 327 9.84 8.73 -23.13
CA SER A 327 8.58 8.33 -23.75
C SER A 327 8.12 6.94 -23.33
N ARG A 328 6.83 6.66 -23.49
CA ARG A 328 6.20 5.36 -23.17
C ARG A 328 5.19 5.00 -24.24
N LYS A 329 5.24 3.76 -24.74
CA LYS A 329 4.34 3.27 -25.79
C LYS A 329 2.89 3.35 -25.32
N ASN A 330 2.00 3.96 -26.11
CA ASN A 330 0.57 4.19 -25.81
C ASN A 330 0.26 5.13 -24.63
N TYR A 331 1.28 5.83 -24.12
CA TYR A 331 1.18 6.73 -22.99
C TYR A 331 1.74 8.09 -23.36
N GLU A 332 1.15 9.16 -22.83
CA GLU A 332 1.63 10.54 -22.99
C GLU A 332 1.99 11.14 -21.65
N PHE A 333 3.00 12.00 -21.61
CA PHE A 333 3.41 12.65 -20.37
C PHE A 333 2.27 13.54 -19.86
N ASP A 334 1.82 13.28 -18.63
CA ASP A 334 0.68 13.96 -18.01
C ASP A 334 1.08 15.28 -17.33
N TYR A 335 2.24 15.84 -17.70
CA TYR A 335 2.76 17.10 -17.16
C TYR A 335 2.72 17.12 -15.63
N THR A 336 3.14 16.00 -15.02
CA THR A 336 3.15 15.81 -13.58
C THR A 336 4.38 14.99 -13.17
N ILE A 337 5.10 15.49 -12.17
CA ILE A 337 6.17 14.76 -11.50
C ILE A 337 5.86 14.56 -10.01
N ILE A 338 6.38 13.48 -9.44
CA ILE A 338 6.28 13.15 -8.02
C ILE A 338 7.70 12.97 -7.48
N THR A 339 8.18 13.89 -6.64
CA THR A 339 9.60 13.96 -6.28
C THR A 339 9.86 14.24 -4.79
N ASP A 340 10.90 13.61 -4.24
CA ASP A 340 11.49 13.95 -2.93
C ASP A 340 12.76 14.80 -3.04
N GLY A 341 12.97 15.41 -4.22
CA GLY A 341 14.11 16.25 -4.53
C GLY A 341 15.41 15.46 -4.80
N TYR A 342 15.36 14.13 -4.80
CA TYR A 342 16.48 13.27 -5.24
C TYR A 342 16.03 12.29 -6.32
N ALA A 343 14.93 11.57 -6.07
CA ALA A 343 14.27 10.77 -7.07
C ALA A 343 13.01 11.49 -7.56
N THR A 344 12.66 11.28 -8.82
CA THR A 344 11.45 11.80 -9.45
C THR A 344 10.70 10.68 -10.16
N SER A 345 9.38 10.71 -10.12
CA SER A 345 8.52 9.84 -10.93
C SER A 345 7.78 10.69 -11.93
N LEU A 346 8.00 10.42 -13.22
CA LEU A 346 7.23 11.00 -14.31
C LEU A 346 5.92 10.25 -14.44
N ARG A 347 4.78 10.95 -14.36
CA ARG A 347 3.46 10.35 -14.57
C ARG A 347 3.06 10.48 -16.04
N PHE A 348 2.62 9.38 -16.61
CA PHE A 348 2.07 9.31 -17.96
C PHE A 348 0.60 8.89 -17.90
N LEU A 349 -0.21 9.40 -18.82
CA LEU A 349 -1.63 9.08 -19.02
C LEU A 349 -1.78 8.22 -20.28
N TYR A 350 -2.53 7.13 -20.19
CA TYR A 350 -2.80 6.30 -21.37
C TYR A 350 -3.69 7.03 -22.37
N LYS A 351 -3.40 6.87 -23.68
CA LYS A 351 -3.99 7.70 -24.75
C LYS A 351 -5.52 7.68 -24.78
N ASP A 352 -6.13 6.53 -24.51
CA ASP A 352 -7.60 6.39 -24.53
C ASP A 352 -8.30 7.23 -23.45
N TYR A 353 -7.61 7.54 -22.35
CA TYR A 353 -8.17 8.35 -21.26
C TYR A 353 -7.96 9.86 -21.45
N ILE A 354 -7.22 10.29 -22.49
CA ILE A 354 -6.94 11.71 -22.72
C ILE A 354 -8.23 12.49 -22.97
N GLN A 355 -9.08 11.99 -23.87
CA GLN A 355 -10.35 12.66 -24.21
C GLN A 355 -11.32 12.68 -23.01
N GLU A 356 -11.36 11.60 -22.23
CA GLU A 356 -12.19 11.53 -21.03
C GLU A 356 -11.76 12.58 -19.99
N GLU A 357 -10.45 12.69 -19.72
CA GLU A 357 -9.91 13.68 -18.79
C GLU A 357 -10.11 15.11 -19.28
N GLN A 358 -9.96 15.33 -20.59
CA GLN A 358 -10.25 16.62 -21.21
C GLN A 358 -11.73 16.99 -21.04
N GLY A 359 -12.65 16.06 -21.30
CA GLY A 359 -14.08 16.25 -21.09
C GLY A 359 -14.43 16.57 -19.63
N LYS A 360 -13.76 15.95 -18.65
CA LYS A 360 -13.93 16.30 -17.23
C LYS A 360 -13.45 17.71 -16.92
N LYS A 361 -12.32 18.15 -17.47
CA LYS A 361 -11.80 19.52 -17.32
C LYS A 361 -12.76 20.53 -17.92
N ASP A 362 -13.30 20.26 -19.10
CA ASP A 362 -14.21 21.17 -19.81
C ASP A 362 -15.56 21.30 -19.10
N LYS A 363 -16.11 20.19 -18.57
CA LYS A 363 -17.29 20.24 -17.68
C LYS A 363 -17.05 21.11 -16.44
N LYS A 364 -15.86 21.02 -15.82
CA LYS A 364 -15.50 21.89 -14.68
C LYS A 364 -15.41 23.37 -15.08
N LYS A 365 -14.82 23.68 -16.24
CA LYS A 365 -14.74 25.05 -16.77
C LYS A 365 -16.13 25.61 -17.07
N ALA A 366 -16.99 24.84 -17.73
CA ALA A 366 -18.37 25.21 -18.01
C ALA A 366 -19.15 25.46 -16.72
N GLY A 367 -19.01 24.58 -15.71
CA GLY A 367 -19.62 24.78 -14.39
C GLY A 367 -19.13 26.05 -13.68
N LYS A 368 -17.83 26.39 -13.77
CA LYS A 368 -17.31 27.65 -13.21
C LYS A 368 -17.88 28.87 -13.93
N LYS A 369 -17.99 28.85 -15.26
CA LYS A 369 -18.61 29.91 -16.04
C LYS A 369 -20.09 30.09 -15.69
N ALA A 370 -20.83 28.99 -15.54
CA ALA A 370 -22.22 29.01 -15.12
C ALA A 370 -22.43 29.59 -13.71
N LEU A 371 -21.41 29.50 -12.85
CA LEU A 371 -21.41 30.07 -11.49
C LEU A 371 -20.92 31.53 -11.46
N GLN A 372 -20.51 32.10 -12.58
CA GLN A 372 -19.96 33.47 -12.65
C GLN A 372 -21.12 34.48 -12.65
N GLY A 373 -21.03 35.53 -11.83
CA GLY A 373 -22.10 36.55 -11.71
C GLY A 373 -23.21 36.26 -10.69
N LEU A 374 -23.35 35.01 -10.22
CA LEU A 374 -24.33 34.66 -9.18
C LEU A 374 -23.93 35.17 -7.77
N THR A 375 -24.92 35.48 -6.94
CA THR A 375 -24.71 35.85 -5.52
C THR A 375 -24.26 34.64 -4.70
N LYS A 376 -23.73 34.89 -3.49
CA LYS A 376 -23.23 33.82 -2.62
C LYS A 376 -24.35 32.85 -2.20
N GLU A 377 -25.51 33.39 -1.85
CA GLU A 377 -26.69 32.60 -1.46
C GLU A 377 -27.19 31.72 -2.61
N GLN A 378 -27.21 32.24 -3.84
CA GLN A 378 -27.56 31.46 -5.03
C GLN A 378 -26.56 30.31 -5.26
N LYS A 379 -25.26 30.54 -5.05
CA LYS A 379 -24.23 29.49 -5.18
C LYS A 379 -24.35 28.42 -4.11
N ASP A 380 -24.59 28.82 -2.87
CA ASP A 380 -24.73 27.89 -1.74
C ASP A 380 -26.00 27.05 -1.92
N LYS A 381 -27.10 27.65 -2.37
CA LYS A 381 -28.35 26.93 -2.72
C LYS A 381 -28.15 25.93 -3.85
N ILE A 382 -27.51 26.33 -4.96
CA ILE A 382 -27.17 25.40 -6.07
C ILE A 382 -26.28 24.25 -5.59
N LYS A 383 -25.33 24.51 -4.68
CA LYS A 383 -24.44 23.47 -4.12
C LYS A 383 -25.21 22.50 -3.23
N GLU A 384 -26.15 23.01 -2.44
CA GLU A 384 -27.00 22.22 -1.55
C GLU A 384 -28.02 21.40 -2.32
N ASP A 385 -28.70 21.99 -3.30
CA ASP A 385 -29.62 21.31 -4.22
C ASP A 385 -28.91 20.19 -4.97
N LYS A 386 -27.68 20.44 -5.46
CA LYS A 386 -26.87 19.42 -6.12
C LYS A 386 -26.45 18.29 -5.18
N LYS A 387 -26.20 18.60 -3.90
CA LYS A 387 -25.88 17.62 -2.86
C LYS A 387 -27.10 16.78 -2.49
N GLN A 388 -28.28 17.39 -2.41
CA GLN A 388 -29.56 16.71 -2.23
C GLN A 388 -29.89 15.82 -3.42
N LEU A 389 -29.80 16.34 -4.65
CA LEU A 389 -30.02 15.59 -5.88
C LEU A 389 -29.05 14.40 -6.00
N GLN A 390 -27.78 14.55 -5.63
CA GLN A 390 -26.84 13.43 -5.59
C GLN A 390 -27.19 12.39 -4.53
N LYS A 391 -27.66 12.82 -3.35
CA LYS A 391 -28.15 11.91 -2.30
C LYS A 391 -29.41 11.18 -2.77
N GLU A 392 -30.33 11.85 -3.45
CA GLU A 392 -31.54 11.27 -4.04
C GLU A 392 -31.21 10.30 -5.16
N GLN A 393 -30.36 10.68 -6.12
CA GLN A 393 -29.89 9.79 -7.18
C GLN A 393 -29.16 8.56 -6.61
N ALA A 394 -28.37 8.73 -5.55
CA ALA A 394 -27.76 7.62 -4.84
C ALA A 394 -28.84 6.74 -4.17
N LYS A 395 -29.89 7.34 -3.57
CA LYS A 395 -31.03 6.62 -2.98
C LYS A 395 -31.88 5.90 -4.02
N GLN A 396 -32.05 6.46 -5.21
CA GLN A 396 -32.80 5.90 -6.32
C GLN A 396 -32.04 4.72 -6.94
N LYS A 397 -30.73 4.86 -7.16
CA LYS A 397 -29.84 3.74 -7.50
C LYS A 397 -29.82 2.64 -6.43
N ARG A 398 -30.12 2.96 -5.16
CA ARG A 398 -30.29 1.94 -4.10
C ARG A 398 -31.60 1.16 -4.25
N LEU A 399 -32.70 1.84 -4.59
CA LEU A 399 -34.01 1.22 -4.85
C LEU A 399 -33.94 0.31 -6.10
N GLU A 400 -33.39 0.81 -7.20
CA GLU A 400 -33.22 0.06 -8.45
C GLU A 400 -32.30 -1.17 -8.31
N ASN A 401 -31.41 -1.19 -7.33
CA ASN A 401 -30.57 -2.36 -7.04
C ASN A 401 -31.17 -3.29 -5.98
N LYS A 402 -32.23 -2.86 -5.27
CA LYS A 402 -32.97 -3.66 -4.30
C LYS A 402 -34.00 -4.56 -4.96
N ASP A 403 -34.59 -4.10 -6.07
CA ASP A 403 -35.58 -4.84 -6.87
C ASP A 403 -34.96 -5.78 -7.91
N LYS A 404 -33.62 -5.83 -7.99
CA LYS A 404 -32.95 -6.89 -8.74
C LYS A 404 -33.00 -8.18 -7.93
N PRO A 405 -33.49 -9.29 -8.51
CA PRO A 405 -33.51 -10.57 -7.82
C PRO A 405 -32.11 -10.90 -7.32
N THR A 406 -32.02 -11.36 -6.07
CA THR A 406 -30.80 -11.87 -5.46
C THR A 406 -30.26 -12.95 -6.39
N LYS A 407 -29.29 -12.62 -7.24
CA LYS A 407 -28.61 -13.62 -8.05
C LYS A 407 -28.03 -14.63 -7.07
N SER A 408 -28.54 -15.85 -7.13
CA SER A 408 -27.83 -17.04 -6.69
C SER A 408 -26.36 -16.90 -7.09
N LYS A 409 -25.45 -17.19 -6.16
CA LYS A 409 -24.00 -17.15 -6.34
C LYS A 409 -23.57 -17.49 -7.77
N LYS A 410 -22.64 -16.68 -8.31
CA LYS A 410 -22.00 -16.70 -9.64
C LYS A 410 -22.69 -15.83 -10.69
N GLU A 411 -22.37 -14.54 -10.66
CA GLU A 411 -22.11 -13.71 -11.85
C GLU A 411 -21.61 -12.36 -11.34
N GLU A 412 -20.48 -12.38 -10.63
CA GLU A 412 -19.61 -11.20 -10.58
C GLU A 412 -19.21 -10.89 -12.03
N LYS A 413 -19.05 -9.60 -12.37
CA LYS A 413 -18.33 -9.23 -13.60
C LYS A 413 -17.06 -10.06 -13.61
N GLN A 414 -16.89 -10.97 -14.57
CA GLN A 414 -15.66 -11.72 -14.76
C GLN A 414 -14.54 -10.72 -15.07
N GLU A 415 -13.91 -10.18 -14.03
CA GLU A 415 -12.52 -9.79 -14.10
C GLU A 415 -11.76 -11.10 -14.30
N ASN A 416 -11.10 -11.26 -15.44
CA ASN A 416 -10.22 -12.40 -15.66
C ASN A 416 -9.15 -12.33 -14.54
N PRO A 417 -9.04 -13.34 -13.67
CA PRO A 417 -8.08 -13.28 -12.57
C PRO A 417 -6.67 -13.06 -13.13
N GLU A 418 -5.90 -12.13 -12.51
CA GLU A 418 -4.53 -11.75 -12.93
C GLU A 418 -3.63 -12.99 -13.17
N PHE A 419 -3.87 -14.04 -12.39
CA PHE A 419 -3.25 -15.36 -12.55
C PHE A 419 -4.33 -16.45 -12.45
N PRO A 420 -4.91 -16.88 -13.59
CA PRO A 420 -5.92 -17.92 -13.57
C PRO A 420 -5.33 -19.24 -13.10
N TYR A 421 -6.16 -20.08 -12.47
CA TYR A 421 -5.80 -21.46 -12.20
C TYR A 421 -5.87 -22.30 -13.47
N ILE A 422 -5.12 -23.41 -13.51
CA ILE A 422 -5.12 -24.34 -14.64
C ILE A 422 -6.52 -24.90 -14.95
N ASP A 423 -7.40 -25.02 -13.96
CA ASP A 423 -8.77 -25.51 -14.08
C ASP A 423 -9.80 -24.43 -14.44
N GLU A 424 -9.36 -23.18 -14.57
CA GLU A 424 -10.18 -22.03 -14.98
C GLU A 424 -9.99 -21.66 -16.46
N VAL A 425 -9.09 -22.34 -17.18
CA VAL A 425 -8.72 -22.02 -18.56
C VAL A 425 -8.87 -23.23 -19.48
N PRO A 426 -9.11 -23.01 -20.79
CA PRO A 426 -9.11 -24.08 -21.77
C PRO A 426 -7.75 -24.80 -21.83
N LYS A 427 -7.77 -26.14 -21.93
CA LYS A 427 -6.56 -26.99 -21.91
C LYS A 427 -5.59 -26.65 -23.05
N GLU A 428 -6.08 -26.17 -24.18
CA GLU A 428 -5.27 -25.79 -25.35
C GLU A 428 -4.29 -24.64 -25.02
N LEU A 429 -4.60 -23.81 -24.01
CA LEU A 429 -3.71 -22.74 -23.56
C LEU A 429 -2.56 -23.25 -22.68
N LEU A 430 -2.71 -24.46 -22.14
CA LEU A 430 -1.77 -25.14 -21.25
C LEU A 430 -0.89 -26.14 -21.99
N GLU A 431 -0.99 -26.26 -23.32
CA GLU A 431 -0.11 -27.12 -24.10
C GLU A 431 1.29 -26.50 -24.27
N GLY A 432 2.29 -27.35 -24.51
CA GLY A 432 3.67 -26.95 -24.81
C GLY A 432 4.67 -27.43 -23.76
N LYS A 433 5.74 -26.65 -23.57
CA LYS A 433 6.77 -26.92 -22.56
C LYS A 433 6.49 -26.16 -21.26
N HIS A 434 6.83 -26.74 -20.12
CA HIS A 434 6.46 -26.23 -18.81
C HIS A 434 7.64 -26.04 -17.87
N ILE A 435 7.47 -25.11 -16.94
CA ILE A 435 8.30 -25.00 -15.74
C ILE A 435 7.36 -25.09 -14.54
N PHE A 436 7.54 -26.13 -13.73
CA PHE A 436 6.80 -26.37 -12.50
C PHE A 436 7.53 -25.71 -11.32
N ILE A 437 6.84 -24.80 -10.63
CA ILE A 437 7.43 -23.98 -9.56
C ILE A 437 6.78 -24.28 -8.21
N ASP A 438 7.60 -24.73 -7.26
CA ASP A 438 7.27 -24.81 -5.83
C ASP A 438 7.78 -23.54 -5.12
N PRO A 439 6.89 -22.61 -4.74
CA PRO A 439 7.28 -21.38 -4.02
C PRO A 439 7.55 -21.63 -2.53
N GLY A 440 8.48 -20.86 -1.95
CA GLY A 440 8.86 -21.07 -0.54
C GLY A 440 9.52 -19.89 0.17
N LYS A 441 9.90 -20.11 1.45
CA LYS A 441 10.59 -19.10 2.29
C LYS A 441 12.11 -19.06 2.09
N ARG A 442 12.74 -20.25 1.93
CA ARG A 442 14.19 -20.40 1.78
C ARG A 442 14.57 -20.28 0.32
N SER A 443 14.02 -21.17 -0.49
CA SER A 443 13.97 -21.08 -1.95
C SER A 443 12.73 -20.26 -2.28
N LEU A 444 12.89 -19.11 -2.92
CA LEU A 444 11.74 -18.30 -3.32
C LEU A 444 10.98 -19.04 -4.42
N PHE A 445 11.72 -19.61 -5.37
CA PHE A 445 11.24 -20.51 -6.40
C PHE A 445 12.18 -21.71 -6.49
N SER A 446 11.65 -22.90 -6.27
CA SER A 446 12.27 -24.14 -6.72
C SER A 446 11.56 -24.57 -8.00
N MET A 447 12.34 -24.87 -9.03
CA MET A 447 11.85 -25.00 -10.41
C MET A 447 12.32 -26.32 -11.02
N MET A 448 11.51 -26.85 -11.91
CA MET A 448 11.78 -28.05 -12.68
C MET A 448 11.07 -27.95 -14.03
N ASP A 449 11.76 -28.24 -15.13
CA ASP A 449 11.10 -28.39 -16.44
C ASP A 449 10.50 -29.79 -16.61
N ASP A 450 9.89 -30.05 -17.77
CA ASP A 450 9.28 -31.35 -18.09
C ASP A 450 10.29 -32.52 -17.98
N ASP A 451 11.55 -32.27 -18.36
CA ASP A 451 12.64 -33.25 -18.40
C ASP A 451 13.30 -33.50 -17.02
N GLY A 452 12.89 -32.77 -15.98
CA GLY A 452 13.41 -32.91 -14.62
C GLY A 452 14.68 -32.09 -14.32
N ASN A 453 15.07 -31.17 -15.19
CA ASN A 453 16.18 -30.25 -14.95
C ASN A 453 15.81 -29.23 -13.88
N HIS A 454 16.56 -29.21 -12.78
CA HIS A 454 16.25 -28.36 -11.64
C HIS A 454 17.02 -27.03 -11.62
N PHE A 455 16.36 -26.00 -11.11
CA PHE A 455 16.94 -24.70 -10.80
C PHE A 455 16.27 -24.12 -9.56
N SER A 456 17.01 -23.40 -8.72
CA SER A 456 16.46 -22.80 -7.50
C SER A 456 16.92 -21.36 -7.34
N TYR A 457 15.95 -20.45 -7.26
CA TYR A 457 16.18 -19.05 -6.93
C TYR A 457 15.93 -18.84 -5.44
N THR A 458 17.00 -18.58 -4.68
CA THR A 458 16.93 -18.55 -3.22
C THR A 458 16.76 -17.15 -2.64
N ASN A 459 16.14 -17.06 -1.47
CA ASN A 459 15.99 -15.81 -0.73
C ASN A 459 17.36 -15.22 -0.32
N ARG A 460 18.39 -16.07 -0.16
CA ARG A 460 19.76 -15.62 0.09
C ARG A 460 20.33 -14.84 -1.10
N ILE A 461 20.11 -15.33 -2.33
CA ILE A 461 20.51 -14.64 -3.57
C ILE A 461 19.78 -13.30 -3.64
N TYR A 462 18.45 -13.32 -3.54
CA TYR A 462 17.62 -12.12 -3.57
C TYR A 462 18.06 -11.06 -2.55
N LEU A 463 18.33 -11.45 -1.30
CA LEU A 463 18.77 -10.51 -0.25
C LEU A 463 20.18 -9.98 -0.47
N LYS A 464 21.08 -10.79 -1.03
CA LYS A 464 22.45 -10.37 -1.37
C LYS A 464 22.42 -9.33 -2.49
N GLU A 465 21.71 -9.63 -3.57
CA GLU A 465 21.65 -8.78 -4.78
C GLU A 465 20.90 -7.47 -4.53
N THR A 466 19.79 -7.52 -3.78
CA THR A 466 19.07 -6.30 -3.36
C THR A 466 19.85 -5.43 -2.39
N LYS A 467 20.89 -5.98 -1.74
CA LYS A 467 21.67 -5.34 -0.65
C LYS A 467 20.80 -4.85 0.52
N ARG A 468 19.59 -5.42 0.70
CA ARG A 468 18.59 -4.96 1.68
C ARG A 468 19.13 -4.87 3.11
N LEU A 469 19.79 -5.92 3.58
CA LEU A 469 20.35 -5.96 4.94
C LEU A 469 21.58 -5.05 5.08
N LYS A 470 22.42 -4.98 4.05
CA LYS A 470 23.59 -4.09 4.01
C LYS A 470 23.17 -2.63 4.14
N TYR A 471 22.22 -2.17 3.32
CA TYR A 471 21.75 -0.78 3.37
C TYR A 471 21.01 -0.46 4.67
N ARG A 472 20.26 -1.41 5.23
CA ARG A 472 19.65 -1.24 6.56
C ARG A 472 20.71 -1.02 7.64
N ALA A 473 21.79 -1.81 7.65
CA ALA A 473 22.88 -1.67 8.61
C ALA A 473 23.62 -0.33 8.43
N LEU A 474 23.96 0.03 7.18
CA LEU A 474 24.64 1.29 6.88
C LEU A 474 23.82 2.52 7.29
N LEU A 475 22.51 2.51 7.03
CA LEU A 475 21.63 3.59 7.45
C LEU A 475 21.47 3.65 8.97
N LYS A 476 21.39 2.49 9.65
CA LYS A 476 21.35 2.46 11.12
C LYS A 476 22.61 3.09 11.71
N ASN A 477 23.78 2.59 11.32
CA ASN A 477 25.06 3.11 11.82
C ASN A 477 25.23 4.61 11.52
N TYR A 478 24.74 5.06 10.36
CA TYR A 478 24.79 6.48 10.02
C TYR A 478 23.85 7.32 10.88
N ARG A 479 22.63 6.84 11.16
CA ARG A 479 21.69 7.51 12.09
C ARG A 479 22.24 7.61 13.50
N ASP A 480 22.88 6.54 13.97
CA ASP A 480 23.53 6.50 15.29
C ASP A 480 24.69 7.52 15.31
N LYS A 481 25.52 7.55 14.26
CA LYS A 481 26.65 8.50 14.13
C LYS A 481 26.23 9.97 14.19
N ILE A 482 25.10 10.33 13.58
CA ILE A 482 24.63 11.74 13.51
C ILE A 482 23.62 12.09 14.60
N GLY A 483 23.44 11.24 15.62
CA GLY A 483 22.61 11.52 16.80
C GLY A 483 21.09 11.42 16.58
N ILE A 484 20.62 10.90 15.44
CA ILE A 484 19.17 10.76 15.18
C ILE A 484 18.52 9.76 16.14
N THR A 485 19.19 8.64 16.41
CA THR A 485 18.64 7.55 17.20
C THR A 485 18.36 7.98 18.64
N GLU A 486 19.29 8.71 19.25
CA GLU A 486 19.14 9.26 20.60
C GLU A 486 17.92 10.20 20.72
N ILE A 487 17.75 11.12 19.75
CA ILE A 487 16.62 12.05 19.73
C ILE A 487 15.29 11.29 19.58
N GLU A 488 15.22 10.27 18.71
CA GLU A 488 14.01 9.45 18.54
C GLU A 488 13.71 8.58 19.76
N GLU A 489 14.73 8.06 20.44
CA GLU A 489 14.55 7.28 21.67
C GLU A 489 13.98 8.13 22.80
N GLY A 490 14.37 9.41 22.88
CA GLY A 490 13.77 10.38 23.80
C GLY A 490 12.25 10.52 23.64
N LEU A 491 11.72 10.34 22.43
CA LEU A 491 10.27 10.40 22.17
C LEU A 491 9.51 9.17 22.67
N ASN A 492 10.19 8.06 22.98
CA ASN A 492 9.53 6.84 23.48
C ASN A 492 8.87 7.03 24.86
N LYS A 493 9.25 8.08 25.59
CA LYS A 493 8.61 8.49 26.85
C LYS A 493 7.17 8.96 26.67
N TYR A 494 6.80 9.36 25.46
CA TYR A 494 5.48 9.90 25.14
C TYR A 494 4.65 8.93 24.30
N ASN A 495 3.35 8.86 24.57
CA ASN A 495 2.46 7.96 23.84
C ASN A 495 1.78 8.67 22.66
N SER A 496 2.35 8.53 21.47
CA SER A 496 1.72 9.02 20.23
C SER A 496 0.32 8.46 19.97
N LYS A 497 -0.11 7.37 20.60
CA LYS A 497 -1.42 6.73 20.39
C LYS A 497 -2.47 7.11 21.42
N THR A 498 -2.11 7.93 22.41
CA THR A 498 -3.05 8.30 23.48
C THR A 498 -4.28 9.04 22.93
N CYS A 499 -5.44 8.77 23.51
CA CYS A 499 -6.68 9.52 23.29
C CYS A 499 -6.95 10.54 24.40
N ASN A 500 -6.11 10.61 25.44
CA ASN A 500 -6.13 11.70 26.40
C ASN A 500 -5.54 12.97 25.76
N ILE A 501 -6.26 14.10 25.86
CA ILE A 501 -5.89 15.35 25.17
C ILE A 501 -4.56 15.89 25.69
N GLU A 502 -4.38 15.98 27.00
CA GLU A 502 -3.19 16.55 27.65
C GLU A 502 -1.93 15.74 27.29
N LYS A 503 -1.98 14.41 27.47
CA LYS A 503 -0.88 13.50 27.09
C LYS A 503 -0.56 13.58 25.59
N PHE A 504 -1.58 13.81 24.74
CA PHE A 504 -1.34 13.98 23.31
C PHE A 504 -0.73 15.34 22.99
N GLN A 505 -1.12 16.41 23.67
CA GLN A 505 -0.49 17.74 23.55
C GLN A 505 0.98 17.70 24.00
N GLU A 506 1.29 17.01 25.11
CA GLU A 506 2.67 16.77 25.54
C GLU A 506 3.49 16.06 24.45
N TYR A 507 2.93 15.00 23.85
CA TYR A 507 3.56 14.32 22.72
C TYR A 507 3.80 15.27 21.54
N ILE A 508 2.83 16.11 21.19
CA ILE A 508 2.96 17.07 20.07
C ILE A 508 4.09 18.05 20.34
N THR A 509 4.14 18.64 21.53
CA THR A 509 5.19 19.58 21.94
C THR A 509 6.57 18.92 21.85
N ALA A 510 6.72 17.73 22.43
CA ALA A 510 7.96 16.97 22.37
C ALA A 510 8.35 16.62 20.93
N LYS A 511 7.38 16.22 20.10
CA LYS A 511 7.60 15.84 18.70
C LYS A 511 7.99 17.03 17.82
N ILE A 512 7.37 18.20 18.00
CA ILE A 512 7.73 19.42 17.28
C ILE A 512 9.16 19.83 17.65
N LYS A 513 9.49 19.87 18.94
CA LYS A 513 10.85 20.17 19.42
C LYS A 513 11.90 19.19 18.88
N ALA A 514 11.59 17.89 18.87
CA ALA A 514 12.47 16.88 18.27
C ALA A 514 12.64 17.10 16.76
N ASN A 515 11.56 17.46 16.05
CA ASN A 515 11.60 17.68 14.61
C ASN A 515 12.44 18.90 14.20
N GLU A 516 12.57 19.93 15.05
CA GLU A 516 13.49 21.05 14.80
C GLU A 516 14.94 20.59 14.59
N LYS A 517 15.34 19.52 15.30
CA LYS A 517 16.67 18.89 15.15
C LYS A 517 16.67 17.79 14.09
N LEU A 518 15.64 16.94 14.07
CA LEU A 518 15.59 15.76 13.18
C LEU A 518 15.41 16.14 11.71
N VAL A 519 14.60 17.15 11.38
CA VAL A 519 14.29 17.49 9.99
C VAL A 519 15.55 17.91 9.21
N PRO A 520 16.43 18.80 9.73
CA PRO A 520 17.71 19.10 9.11
C PRO A 520 18.58 17.86 8.90
N LEU A 521 18.73 17.01 9.93
CA LEU A 521 19.54 15.79 9.85
C LEU A 521 19.03 14.81 8.79
N TYR A 522 17.71 14.67 8.66
CA TYR A 522 17.11 13.83 7.63
C TYR A 522 17.11 14.44 6.22
N GLN A 523 17.54 15.69 6.03
CA GLN A 523 17.79 16.25 4.69
C GLN A 523 19.04 15.69 4.03
N GLU A 524 19.94 15.07 4.79
CA GLU A 524 21.14 14.46 4.24
C GLU A 524 20.81 13.52 3.07
N LEU A 525 21.44 13.80 1.91
CA LEU A 525 21.13 13.10 0.65
C LEU A 525 21.29 11.58 0.77
N LYS A 526 22.17 11.14 1.66
CA LYS A 526 22.45 9.72 1.95
C LYS A 526 21.17 8.91 2.22
N PHE A 527 20.19 9.47 2.92
CA PHE A 527 18.91 8.78 3.18
C PHE A 527 18.12 8.49 1.90
N ARG A 528 18.03 9.47 1.01
CA ARG A 528 17.33 9.35 -0.28
C ARG A 528 18.13 8.50 -1.28
N GLN A 529 19.46 8.63 -1.27
CA GLN A 529 20.39 7.85 -2.08
C GLN A 529 20.26 6.34 -1.82
N TYR A 530 20.31 5.89 -0.57
CA TYR A 530 20.15 4.45 -0.27
C TYR A 530 18.75 3.93 -0.60
N LYS A 531 17.71 4.77 -0.48
CA LYS A 531 16.35 4.42 -0.92
C LYS A 531 16.28 4.25 -2.44
N TRP A 532 16.96 5.12 -3.20
CA TRP A 532 17.11 5.02 -4.65
C TRP A 532 17.89 3.78 -5.07
N TYR A 533 19.03 3.50 -4.44
CA TYR A 533 19.81 2.29 -4.71
C TYR A 533 19.06 1.01 -4.38
N SER A 534 18.29 1.00 -3.30
CA SER A 534 17.41 -0.13 -2.97
C SER A 534 16.38 -0.39 -4.07
N TYR A 535 15.80 0.67 -4.64
CA TYR A 535 14.86 0.57 -5.77
C TYR A 535 15.52 0.01 -7.03
N ILE A 536 16.69 0.56 -7.43
CA ILE A 536 17.42 0.09 -8.61
C ILE A 536 17.84 -1.37 -8.46
N ASN A 537 18.46 -1.73 -7.32
CA ASN A 537 18.95 -3.09 -7.11
C ASN A 537 17.80 -4.09 -7.08
N LYS A 538 16.63 -3.72 -6.52
CA LYS A 538 15.44 -4.56 -6.57
C LYS A 538 15.05 -4.87 -8.02
N LYS A 539 14.89 -3.85 -8.87
CA LYS A 539 14.55 -4.05 -10.29
C LYS A 539 15.58 -4.92 -11.00
N ARG A 540 16.87 -4.59 -10.89
CA ARG A 540 17.96 -5.37 -11.49
C ARG A 540 17.97 -6.82 -11.02
N THR A 541 17.74 -7.06 -9.73
CA THR A 541 17.66 -8.42 -9.14
C THR A 541 16.51 -9.21 -9.75
N GLU A 542 15.35 -8.57 -9.88
CA GLU A 542 14.13 -9.17 -10.46
C GLU A 542 14.31 -9.45 -11.96
N ASP A 543 14.93 -8.54 -12.73
CA ASP A 543 15.30 -8.75 -14.14
C ASP A 543 16.31 -9.89 -14.29
N ASN A 544 17.35 -9.91 -13.47
CA ASN A 544 18.38 -10.95 -13.48
C ASN A 544 17.80 -12.33 -13.16
N MET A 545 16.86 -12.42 -12.22
CA MET A 545 16.14 -13.66 -11.93
C MET A 545 15.44 -14.20 -13.17
N VAL A 546 14.68 -13.36 -13.90
CA VAL A 546 14.00 -13.76 -15.14
C VAL A 546 15.03 -14.19 -16.19
N ASN A 547 16.09 -13.42 -16.39
CA ASN A 547 17.14 -13.76 -17.36
C ASN A 547 17.83 -15.10 -17.03
N GLN A 548 18.06 -15.41 -15.76
CA GLN A 548 18.60 -16.71 -15.35
C GLN A 548 17.64 -17.85 -15.69
N ILE A 549 16.33 -17.67 -15.49
CA ILE A 549 15.31 -18.68 -15.84
C ILE A 549 15.24 -18.85 -17.36
N VAL A 550 15.25 -17.76 -18.12
CA VAL A 550 15.27 -17.78 -19.59
C VAL A 550 16.53 -18.48 -20.12
N ASN A 551 17.70 -18.21 -19.54
CA ASN A 551 18.94 -18.86 -19.95
C ASN A 551 18.97 -20.36 -19.60
N LYS A 552 18.32 -20.74 -18.48
CA LYS A 552 18.28 -22.13 -18.03
C LYS A 552 17.28 -22.99 -18.81
N TYR A 553 16.10 -22.44 -19.11
CA TYR A 553 14.99 -23.21 -19.67
C TYR A 553 14.51 -22.72 -21.04
N SER A 554 14.70 -21.45 -21.41
CA SER A 554 14.09 -20.73 -22.55
C SER A 554 12.77 -20.02 -22.24
N LYS A 555 12.56 -18.87 -22.89
CA LYS A 555 11.38 -18.00 -22.75
C LYS A 555 10.06 -18.61 -23.25
N TYR A 556 10.13 -19.73 -24.00
CA TYR A 556 8.95 -20.35 -24.61
C TYR A 556 8.20 -21.30 -23.68
N HIS A 557 8.66 -21.47 -22.44
CA HIS A 557 7.97 -22.30 -21.46
C HIS A 557 6.76 -21.59 -20.83
N THR A 558 5.75 -22.36 -20.49
CA THR A 558 4.64 -21.93 -19.64
C THR A 558 4.98 -22.24 -18.18
N ILE A 559 4.77 -21.29 -17.28
CA ILE A 559 5.01 -21.48 -15.84
C ILE A 559 3.73 -21.97 -15.17
N ILE A 560 3.82 -23.11 -14.49
CA ILE A 560 2.80 -23.64 -13.59
C ILE A 560 3.33 -23.50 -12.15
N ILE A 561 2.71 -22.64 -11.35
CA ILE A 561 3.22 -22.26 -10.02
C ILE A 561 2.21 -22.58 -8.92
N GLY A 562 2.68 -23.21 -7.84
CA GLY A 562 1.89 -23.47 -6.63
C GLY A 562 1.34 -22.17 -6.02
N ASP A 563 0.14 -22.24 -5.45
CA ASP A 563 -0.57 -21.10 -4.86
C ASP A 563 -0.15 -20.78 -3.41
N TRP A 564 0.99 -21.30 -2.93
CA TRP A 564 1.45 -21.06 -1.56
C TRP A 564 1.42 -19.58 -1.19
N SER A 565 0.66 -19.29 -0.15
CA SER A 565 0.67 -17.99 0.49
C SER A 565 0.67 -18.14 2.01
N ILE A 566 1.34 -17.21 2.68
CA ILE A 566 1.34 -17.16 4.14
C ILE A 566 0.51 -15.98 4.62
N GLY A 567 -0.62 -16.26 5.28
CA GLY A 567 -1.54 -15.22 5.74
C GLY A 567 -0.95 -14.28 6.81
N LYS A 568 0.06 -14.72 7.58
CA LYS A 568 0.74 -13.91 8.59
C LYS A 568 2.25 -14.08 8.56
N GLN A 569 2.98 -12.97 8.57
CA GLN A 569 4.44 -13.02 8.59
C GLN A 569 4.97 -13.71 9.85
N MET A 570 5.84 -14.71 9.66
CA MET A 570 6.49 -15.44 10.75
C MET A 570 7.50 -14.56 11.49
N ARG A 571 7.52 -14.67 12.82
CA ARG A 571 8.50 -14.00 13.67
C ARG A 571 9.92 -14.44 13.29
N ASN A 572 10.86 -13.50 13.23
CA ASN A 572 12.27 -13.72 12.87
C ASN A 572 12.56 -14.16 11.42
N PHE A 573 11.54 -14.31 10.58
CA PHE A 573 11.73 -14.52 9.14
C PHE A 573 11.62 -13.20 8.38
N ILE A 574 12.31 -13.11 7.24
CA ILE A 574 12.14 -12.00 6.31
C ILE A 574 10.87 -12.21 5.46
N SER A 575 10.25 -11.11 5.04
CA SER A 575 9.07 -11.13 4.17
C SER A 575 9.40 -11.70 2.79
N THR A 576 8.55 -12.57 2.26
CA THR A 576 8.71 -13.16 0.92
C THR A 576 7.99 -12.29 -0.12
N PRO A 577 8.64 -11.89 -1.23
CA PRO A 577 8.02 -11.06 -2.26
C PRO A 577 7.22 -11.85 -3.32
N ASN A 578 6.51 -12.93 -2.93
CA ASN A 578 5.90 -13.90 -3.86
C ASN A 578 5.10 -13.23 -4.99
N LEU A 579 4.12 -12.38 -4.67
CA LEU A 579 3.28 -11.72 -5.68
C LEU A 579 4.09 -10.82 -6.62
N THR A 580 5.08 -10.09 -6.11
CA THR A 580 5.93 -9.23 -6.94
C THR A 580 6.77 -10.05 -7.92
N LEU A 581 7.40 -11.13 -7.44
CA LEU A 581 8.19 -12.00 -8.31
C LEU A 581 7.34 -12.73 -9.33
N LYS A 582 6.13 -13.14 -8.96
CA LYS A 582 5.17 -13.77 -9.87
C LYS A 582 4.73 -12.83 -11.00
N ARG A 583 4.37 -11.58 -10.66
CA ARG A 583 4.11 -10.52 -11.65
C ARG A 583 5.31 -10.29 -12.56
N LYS A 584 6.52 -10.34 -12.01
CA LYS A 584 7.74 -10.19 -12.80
C LYS A 584 7.92 -11.32 -13.83
N LEU A 585 7.61 -12.57 -13.46
CA LEU A 585 7.65 -13.70 -14.39
C LEU A 585 6.64 -13.53 -15.54
N GLN A 586 5.45 -13.02 -15.25
CA GLN A 586 4.37 -12.81 -16.23
C GLN A 586 4.72 -11.79 -17.33
N GLU A 587 5.71 -10.91 -17.09
CA GLU A 587 6.22 -10.01 -18.14
C GLU A 587 6.90 -10.77 -19.30
N THR A 588 7.35 -12.02 -19.07
CA THR A 588 8.08 -12.84 -20.05
C THR A 588 7.41 -14.17 -20.35
N PHE A 589 6.81 -14.82 -19.36
CA PHE A 589 6.21 -16.15 -19.46
C PHE A 589 4.69 -16.09 -19.32
N LYS A 590 3.98 -17.07 -19.88
CA LYS A 590 2.60 -17.36 -19.43
C LYS A 590 2.67 -17.97 -18.03
N VAL A 591 1.82 -17.54 -17.10
CA VAL A 591 1.87 -17.98 -15.70
C VAL A 591 0.48 -18.42 -15.24
N TYR A 592 0.34 -19.67 -14.81
CA TYR A 592 -0.89 -20.25 -14.29
C TYR A 592 -0.70 -20.75 -12.86
N ASN A 593 -1.75 -20.60 -12.04
CA ASN A 593 -1.78 -21.15 -10.69
C ASN A 593 -2.17 -22.63 -10.68
N ILE A 594 -1.66 -23.35 -9.69
CA ILE A 594 -2.14 -24.67 -9.33
C ILE A 594 -2.29 -24.75 -7.81
N ASP A 595 -3.36 -25.37 -7.33
CA ASP A 595 -3.55 -25.60 -5.89
C ASP A 595 -2.52 -26.62 -5.42
N GLU A 596 -1.74 -26.24 -4.41
CA GLU A 596 -0.64 -27.05 -3.92
C GLU A 596 -1.02 -27.99 -2.77
N PHE A 597 -2.31 -28.26 -2.57
CA PHE A 597 -2.76 -29.13 -1.47
C PHE A 597 -1.95 -30.44 -1.41
N ARG A 598 -1.24 -30.62 -0.30
CA ARG A 598 -0.38 -31.77 0.02
C ARG A 598 0.86 -32.02 -0.88
N THR A 599 1.18 -31.14 -1.82
CA THR A 599 2.35 -31.29 -2.71
C THR A 599 3.68 -31.34 -1.95
N SER A 600 3.76 -30.73 -0.76
CA SER A 600 4.99 -30.73 0.06
C SER A 600 5.05 -31.80 1.15
N CYS A 601 4.02 -32.64 1.28
CA CYS A 601 3.94 -33.70 2.30
C CYS A 601 3.75 -35.11 1.76
N LEU A 602 3.17 -35.31 0.57
CA LEU A 602 3.09 -36.64 -0.05
C LEU A 602 4.34 -36.94 -0.87
N SER A 603 4.74 -38.20 -0.92
CA SER A 603 5.79 -38.66 -1.86
C SER A 603 5.27 -38.61 -3.29
N TYR A 604 6.01 -37.97 -4.20
CA TYR A 604 5.63 -37.98 -5.63
C TYR A 604 5.64 -39.37 -6.26
N LYS A 605 6.31 -40.35 -5.64
CA LYS A 605 6.32 -41.74 -6.13
C LYS A 605 5.13 -42.51 -5.60
N THR A 606 5.06 -42.66 -4.28
CA THR A 606 4.12 -43.59 -3.62
C THR A 606 2.81 -42.94 -3.20
N GLU A 607 2.72 -41.60 -3.22
CA GLU A 607 1.58 -40.83 -2.73
C GLU A 607 1.23 -41.10 -1.26
N GLU A 608 2.19 -41.64 -0.51
CA GLU A 608 2.09 -41.80 0.94
C GLU A 608 2.68 -40.60 1.66
N VAL A 609 2.26 -40.40 2.91
CA VAL A 609 2.73 -39.28 3.74
C VAL A 609 4.23 -39.42 4.02
N CYS A 610 4.98 -38.40 3.64
CA CYS A 610 6.40 -38.28 3.95
C CYS A 610 6.61 -37.78 5.39
N GLU A 611 7.69 -38.25 6.00
CA GLU A 611 8.22 -37.72 7.25
C GLU A 611 9.49 -36.92 7.03
N ASN A 612 9.91 -36.11 8.01
CA ASN A 612 11.22 -35.46 7.92
C ASN A 612 12.32 -36.36 8.45
N LEU A 613 13.52 -36.24 7.88
CA LEU A 613 14.70 -36.91 8.42
C LEU A 613 15.13 -36.30 9.76
N TYR A 614 15.47 -37.13 10.73
CA TYR A 614 16.07 -36.73 12.01
C TYR A 614 17.48 -37.28 12.11
N LEU A 615 18.47 -36.43 12.41
CA LEU A 615 19.86 -36.84 12.59
C LEU A 615 20.43 -36.28 13.90
N LYS A 616 21.39 -37.01 14.48
CA LYS A 616 22.24 -36.53 15.58
C LYS A 616 23.47 -35.84 14.99
N PHE A 617 23.81 -34.67 15.50
CA PHE A 617 24.97 -33.91 15.04
C PHE A 617 26.16 -34.17 15.96
N LYS A 618 27.26 -34.73 15.43
CA LYS A 618 28.46 -35.08 16.23
C LYS A 618 29.04 -33.91 17.06
N LYS A 619 28.90 -32.67 16.56
CA LYS A 619 29.38 -31.45 17.24
C LYS A 619 28.46 -30.96 18.37
N ASP A 620 27.26 -31.52 18.50
CA ASP A 620 26.34 -31.20 19.58
C ASP A 620 26.65 -32.09 20.79
N LYS A 621 27.20 -31.50 21.85
CA LYS A 621 27.51 -32.22 23.10
C LYS A 621 26.26 -32.89 23.71
N SER A 622 25.06 -32.42 23.39
CA SER A 622 23.80 -33.00 23.88
C SER A 622 23.29 -34.21 23.07
N GLN A 623 23.93 -34.55 21.94
CA GLN A 623 23.53 -35.65 21.03
C GLN A 623 22.04 -35.64 20.64
N LYS A 624 21.37 -34.49 20.72
CA LYS A 624 19.94 -34.36 20.43
C LYS A 624 19.66 -34.56 18.95
N GLU A 625 18.64 -35.35 18.65
CA GLU A 625 18.12 -35.50 17.30
C GLU A 625 17.50 -34.19 16.83
N ARG A 626 17.92 -33.73 15.65
CA ARG A 626 17.39 -32.52 15.04
C ARG A 626 16.73 -32.86 13.71
N LYS A 627 15.54 -32.31 13.53
CA LYS A 627 14.76 -32.37 12.29
C LYS A 627 15.49 -31.67 11.15
N ILE A 628 15.72 -32.37 10.05
CA ILE A 628 16.24 -31.81 8.79
C ILE A 628 15.06 -31.54 7.87
N HIS A 629 14.54 -30.32 7.94
CA HIS A 629 13.31 -29.94 7.24
C HIS A 629 13.38 -30.06 5.72
N SER A 630 14.58 -29.93 5.13
CA SER A 630 14.78 -30.00 3.67
C SER A 630 14.76 -31.42 3.10
N ILE A 631 14.77 -32.46 3.95
CA ILE A 631 14.78 -33.85 3.51
C ILE A 631 13.49 -34.51 4.01
N LEU A 632 12.77 -35.09 3.06
CA LEU A 632 11.63 -35.96 3.28
C LEU A 632 12.06 -37.42 3.15
N THR A 633 11.46 -38.27 3.95
CA THR A 633 11.65 -39.71 3.91
C THR A 633 10.32 -40.41 3.68
N TYR A 634 10.33 -41.46 2.86
CA TYR A 634 9.16 -42.25 2.50
C TYR A 634 9.54 -43.72 2.40
N GLN A 635 8.55 -44.60 2.52
CA GLN A 635 8.73 -46.05 2.34
C GLN A 635 8.76 -46.37 0.84
N MET A 636 9.81 -47.05 0.39
CA MET A 636 9.92 -47.56 -0.98
C MET A 636 9.25 -48.94 -1.10
N GLU A 637 8.94 -49.37 -2.32
CA GLU A 637 8.34 -50.69 -2.62
C GLU A 637 9.17 -51.86 -2.08
N ASN A 638 10.49 -51.74 -2.07
CA ASN A 638 11.40 -52.74 -1.50
C ASN A 638 11.54 -52.65 0.03
N ASN A 639 10.61 -51.99 0.71
CA ASN A 639 10.58 -51.73 2.14
C ASN A 639 11.79 -50.94 2.71
N ARG A 640 12.62 -50.32 1.86
CA ARG A 640 13.70 -49.44 2.32
C ARG A 640 13.22 -48.00 2.46
N LYS A 641 13.92 -47.24 3.29
CA LYS A 641 13.66 -45.81 3.49
C LYS A 641 14.28 -45.01 2.35
N GLY A 642 13.43 -44.41 1.52
CA GLY A 642 13.82 -43.45 0.51
C GLY A 642 14.01 -42.06 1.12
N CYS A 643 14.91 -41.26 0.55
CA CYS A 643 15.13 -39.86 0.91
C CYS A 643 14.97 -38.98 -0.33
N ILE A 644 14.30 -37.84 -0.20
CA ILE A 644 14.17 -36.83 -1.26
C ILE A 644 14.24 -35.43 -0.69
N ASN A 645 14.80 -34.48 -1.46
CA ASN A 645 14.72 -33.07 -1.11
C ASN A 645 13.26 -32.60 -1.17
N ARG A 646 12.80 -31.92 -0.11
CA ARG A 646 11.41 -31.46 0.03
C ARG A 646 10.94 -30.60 -1.14
N ASP A 647 11.75 -29.64 -1.55
CA ASP A 647 11.41 -28.69 -2.63
C ASP A 647 11.38 -29.42 -3.99
N LYS A 648 12.30 -30.38 -4.22
CA LYS A 648 12.27 -31.23 -5.43
C LYS A 648 11.00 -32.09 -5.47
N ASN A 649 10.60 -32.65 -4.32
CA ASN A 649 9.36 -33.41 -4.20
C ASN A 649 8.14 -32.52 -4.48
N GLY A 650 8.14 -31.27 -3.99
CA GLY A 650 7.11 -30.28 -4.30
C GLY A 650 6.96 -30.05 -5.81
N CYS A 651 8.05 -29.77 -6.52
CA CYS A 651 8.04 -29.57 -7.98
C CYS A 651 7.49 -30.80 -8.72
N LYS A 652 7.93 -32.00 -8.34
CA LYS A 652 7.46 -33.26 -8.95
C LYS A 652 5.99 -33.54 -8.68
N ASN A 653 5.49 -33.20 -7.49
CA ASN A 653 4.07 -33.30 -7.18
C ASN A 653 3.24 -32.30 -7.97
N ILE A 654 3.73 -31.08 -8.17
CA ILE A 654 3.07 -30.09 -9.02
C ILE A 654 2.97 -30.62 -10.46
N GLN A 655 4.07 -31.14 -11.02
CA GLN A 655 4.07 -31.79 -12.34
C GLN A 655 3.06 -32.94 -12.41
N LYS A 656 3.05 -33.84 -11.41
CA LYS A 656 2.10 -34.95 -11.34
C LYS A 656 0.65 -34.47 -11.36
N VAL A 657 0.30 -33.48 -10.54
CA VAL A 657 -1.07 -32.94 -10.46
C VAL A 657 -1.46 -32.29 -11.78
N PHE A 658 -0.54 -31.55 -12.41
CA PHE A 658 -0.76 -30.94 -13.73
C PHE A 658 -0.99 -32.00 -14.81
N ASN A 659 -0.13 -33.02 -14.91
CA ASN A 659 -0.26 -34.08 -15.92
C ASN A 659 -1.58 -34.84 -15.76
N SER A 660 -1.94 -35.23 -14.53
CA SER A 660 -3.24 -35.84 -14.23
C SER A 660 -4.40 -34.97 -14.71
N TYR A 661 -4.33 -33.66 -14.47
CA TYR A 661 -5.36 -32.72 -14.92
C TYR A 661 -5.44 -32.64 -16.45
N MET A 662 -4.30 -32.59 -17.14
CA MET A 662 -4.25 -32.57 -18.60
C MET A 662 -4.85 -33.85 -19.20
N GLU A 663 -4.53 -35.01 -18.65
CA GLU A 663 -5.02 -36.33 -19.11
C GLU A 663 -6.50 -36.56 -18.78
N THR A 664 -6.87 -36.41 -17.50
CA THR A 664 -8.19 -36.84 -16.99
C THR A 664 -9.20 -35.71 -16.81
N GLY A 665 -8.74 -34.45 -16.82
CA GLY A 665 -9.54 -33.29 -16.41
C GLY A 665 -9.57 -33.07 -14.90
N ASP A 666 -8.97 -33.98 -14.14
CA ASP A 666 -9.08 -34.04 -12.70
C ASP A 666 -7.71 -34.17 -12.01
N ARG A 667 -7.65 -33.74 -10.75
CA ARG A 667 -6.47 -33.94 -9.89
C ARG A 667 -6.47 -35.34 -9.27
N PRO A 668 -5.31 -35.91 -8.92
CA PRO A 668 -5.29 -37.20 -8.23
C PRO A 668 -5.98 -37.10 -6.87
N GLU A 669 -6.74 -38.13 -6.49
CA GLU A 669 -7.67 -38.10 -5.36
C GLU A 669 -7.00 -37.65 -4.04
N LYS A 670 -5.80 -38.16 -3.75
CA LYS A 670 -5.05 -37.84 -2.53
C LYS A 670 -4.61 -36.36 -2.42
N TYR A 671 -4.63 -35.63 -3.52
CA TYR A 671 -4.31 -34.19 -3.65
C TYR A 671 -5.57 -33.32 -3.72
N ARG A 672 -6.77 -33.89 -3.60
CA ARG A 672 -8.04 -33.15 -3.48
C ARG A 672 -8.32 -32.82 -2.02
N ARG A 673 -8.85 -31.62 -1.76
CA ARG A 673 -9.22 -31.16 -0.40
C ARG A 673 -10.38 -31.95 0.21
N GLU A 674 -11.21 -32.54 -0.64
CA GLU A 674 -12.37 -33.37 -0.28
C GLU A 674 -11.99 -34.76 0.23
N TYR A 675 -10.73 -35.17 0.07
CA TYR A 675 -10.25 -36.46 0.52
C TYR A 675 -10.28 -36.55 2.07
N ASN A 676 -11.36 -37.12 2.58
CA ASN A 676 -11.55 -37.39 4.00
C ASN A 676 -10.72 -38.61 4.42
N THR A 677 -9.68 -38.38 5.21
CA THR A 677 -8.98 -39.43 5.96
C THR A 677 -9.86 -39.94 7.11
N ASN A 678 -10.95 -40.67 6.81
CA ASN A 678 -11.72 -41.44 7.79
C ASN A 678 -11.04 -42.78 8.16
N LYS A 679 -9.71 -42.81 8.12
CA LYS A 679 -8.88 -43.83 8.77
C LYS A 679 -7.73 -43.10 9.45
N SER A 680 -7.57 -43.36 10.74
CA SER A 680 -6.45 -42.90 11.54
C SER A 680 -5.12 -43.29 10.88
N LEU A 681 -4.48 -42.35 10.19
CA LEU A 681 -3.07 -42.47 9.85
C LEU A 681 -2.29 -42.21 11.13
N GLN A 682 -2.02 -43.27 11.89
CA GLN A 682 -0.94 -43.20 12.88
C GLN A 682 0.36 -42.88 12.12
N PRO A 683 1.13 -41.85 12.52
CA PRO A 683 2.46 -41.66 11.96
C PRO A 683 3.25 -42.96 12.13
N LEU A 684 3.98 -43.37 11.09
CA LEU A 684 4.87 -44.51 11.18
C LEU A 684 5.85 -44.22 12.33
N LYS A 685 6.04 -45.19 13.24
CA LYS A 685 7.00 -45.03 14.34
C LYS A 685 8.37 -44.70 13.73
N ALA A 686 8.97 -43.58 14.14
CA ALA A 686 10.29 -43.18 13.71
C ALA A 686 11.32 -44.28 14.06
N VAL A 687 11.77 -45.02 13.06
CA VAL A 687 12.87 -45.99 13.22
C VAL A 687 14.20 -45.24 13.12
N LYS A 688 15.00 -45.38 14.19
CA LYS A 688 16.32 -44.78 14.38
C LYS A 688 17.28 -45.30 13.31
N CYS A 689 18.01 -44.38 12.66
CA CYS A 689 19.13 -44.75 11.81
C CYS A 689 20.42 -44.58 12.63
N GLU A 690 21.07 -45.69 13.01
CA GLU A 690 22.28 -45.66 13.84
C GLU A 690 23.56 -45.39 13.04
N THR A 691 23.50 -45.35 11.71
CA THR A 691 24.67 -45.15 10.87
C THR A 691 24.65 -43.81 10.15
N SER A 692 25.72 -43.04 10.37
CA SER A 692 26.05 -41.83 9.62
C SER A 692 26.16 -42.16 8.13
N PRO A 693 25.42 -41.53 7.22
CA PRO A 693 25.65 -41.70 5.80
C PRO A 693 27.04 -41.14 5.44
N ARG A 694 27.92 -41.99 4.89
CA ARG A 694 29.07 -41.53 4.10
C ARG A 694 28.49 -40.92 2.83
N PHE A 695 28.59 -39.59 2.70
CA PHE A 695 28.36 -38.92 1.43
C PHE A 695 29.57 -39.22 0.52
N SER A 696 29.37 -39.99 -0.55
CA SER A 696 30.30 -40.00 -1.68
C SER A 696 30.09 -38.71 -2.45
N LEU A 697 31.09 -37.83 -2.42
CA LEU A 697 31.22 -36.75 -3.38
C LEU A 697 31.71 -37.38 -4.69
N THR A 698 30.78 -37.66 -5.60
CA THR A 698 31.10 -37.68 -7.01
C THR A 698 30.33 -36.52 -7.64
N GLU A 699 31.07 -35.43 -7.81
CA GLU A 699 30.78 -34.43 -8.83
C GLU A 699 30.71 -35.13 -10.19
N ASN A 700 29.72 -34.77 -11.01
CA ASN A 700 29.81 -34.69 -12.46
C ASN A 700 28.50 -34.09 -13.01
N GLY A 701 28.63 -32.95 -13.73
CA GLY A 701 27.62 -32.40 -14.65
C GLY A 701 26.71 -31.31 -14.09
#